data_AF-A0A7K8L4L6-F1
#
_entry.id   AF-A0A7K8L4L6-F1
#
_cell.length_a   1.000
_cell.length_b   1.000
_cell.length_c   1.000
_cell.angle_alpha   90.00
_cell.angle_beta   90.00
_cell.angle_gamma   90.00
#
_symmetry.space_group_name_H-M   'P 1'
#
loop_
_entity.id
_entity.type
_entity.pdbx_description
1 polymer ?
#
loop_
_entity_poly.entity_id
_entity_poly.type
_entity_poly.pdbx_seq_one_letter_code
_entity_poly.pdbx_strand_id
1 'polypeptide(L)'
;MFTMDQFIGMNALFNNTNYMTSDLPLRTADGPYLQIIEQPKQRGFRFRYVCEGPSHGGLPGASSEKNKKSYPQVKICNYVGPAKVIVQLVTNGKYVHLHAHSLVGKFCEDGVCTVNAGPKDMVVGFANLGILHVTKKKVFETLETRMIDACKKGYNPGLLVHPELGYLQADGCGDRQLTEREREIIRQAAVQQTKEMDLSVVRLMFTAFLPDSNGSFTRKLDPVISDAIYDSKAPNASNLKIVRMDRTAGCVTGGEEIYLLCDKVQKDDIQIRFYEEDENGGMWEGFGDFSPTDVHRQFAIVFKTPKYRDVNITKPASVFVQLRRKSDLETSEPKPFLYYPEIKDKEEVQRKRQKLMPNFSDGYGGGSGAGGGGMYGGGGGSAGSGFSYPSYGYSAFGGMHFHPGTTKSNAGMKHGLSDSTAEQDGMNSDKQSDKWDMKHDVKVEAMETNECRTSDDNEEKEDASSCKTEVNEANCRWQDGLFLEKAMQLAKRHCNALFDYAVTGDVKMLLGVQRHLTVVQDENGDNVLHLAIIHLHTELVRNLLEVMPDLNYNDIINMRNDLYQTPLHLAVITKQAEVVEDLLKAGADVSLLDRHGNSVLHLAATEGDDKILSLLLKHKKISQMVDLSNGEGLSAIHMVVMANSMSCLKQLIAAGVNVNAQEQKSGRTALHLAVEQENIPLAGFLLLQGDADVDSTTYDGTTPLHIAAARGSTKLAAVLKAAGADPHIENFEPLFDLDDVKHGEDDEGIVPGTTPLDMAANCEVYDILTGKPYESAVVSEDLLTQGRLRGLNESSKMQLYKLLELPDPKKNWSTLAQKLGLGILNNAFRLSPCPSKTLLDNYEVSGGTVQELIAALRQMDHTEAIEIIQKALSISQNPSHLEDNTAKGLQSSPPTFAKRETGELYNSRFQDTESMCDSGVETSFRKLSFTYSDSLNSKSSVPLSKMTLGYGRESSVQSNYIAN
;
A
#
# COMPACT_ATOMS: atom_id res chain seq x y z
N MET A 1 -3.42 59.63 -10.01
CA MET A 1 -3.53 61.04 -10.41
C MET A 1 -4.73 61.12 -11.34
N PHE A 2 -5.80 61.84 -10.96
CA PHE A 2 -7.16 61.76 -11.55
C PHE A 2 -7.85 60.38 -11.37
N THR A 3 -9.15 60.25 -11.07
CA THR A 3 -10.21 61.14 -10.52
C THR A 3 -10.98 60.31 -9.46
N MET A 4 -11.42 60.78 -8.28
CA MET A 4 -12.08 62.01 -7.80
C MET A 4 -13.61 61.84 -7.63
N ASP A 5 -14.00 61.76 -6.35
CA ASP A 5 -15.29 62.01 -5.68
C ASP A 5 -16.62 62.00 -6.46
N GLN A 6 -17.54 61.11 -6.04
CA GLN A 6 -18.84 61.49 -5.43
C GLN A 6 -19.66 60.26 -5.02
N PHE A 7 -19.98 60.13 -3.71
CA PHE A 7 -21.28 59.71 -3.14
C PHE A 7 -21.15 59.51 -1.61
N ILE A 8 -21.15 60.61 -0.86
CA ILE A 8 -21.37 60.60 0.59
C ILE A 8 -22.62 61.41 0.88
N GLY A 9 -23.66 60.74 1.39
CA GLY A 9 -24.92 61.35 1.78
C GLY A 9 -25.89 60.28 2.29
N MET A 10 -26.51 60.55 3.45
CA MET A 10 -27.51 59.68 4.09
C MET A 10 -27.03 58.27 4.50
N ASN A 11 -26.28 58.20 5.60
CA ASN A 11 -26.44 57.17 6.65
C ASN A 11 -25.63 57.56 7.90
N ALA A 12 -26.09 58.62 8.58
CA ALA A 12 -25.42 59.23 9.75
C ALA A 12 -26.34 59.26 10.99
N LEU A 13 -27.14 58.20 11.17
CA LEU A 13 -27.93 57.91 12.37
C LEU A 13 -27.80 56.39 12.66
N PHE A 14 -28.06 55.98 13.90
CA PHE A 14 -27.92 54.59 14.41
C PHE A 14 -26.48 54.05 14.60
N ASN A 15 -25.59 54.87 15.16
CA ASN A 15 -24.43 54.36 15.89
C ASN A 15 -24.75 54.36 17.41
N ASN A 16 -25.37 53.29 17.91
CA ASN A 16 -25.47 53.02 19.36
C ASN A 16 -25.99 51.59 19.64
N THR A 17 -25.11 50.60 19.52
CA THR A 17 -25.32 49.21 19.99
C THR A 17 -24.04 48.72 20.67
N ASN A 18 -24.18 48.00 21.78
CA ASN A 18 -23.04 47.53 22.57
C ASN A 18 -22.36 46.34 21.89
N TYR A 19 -21.15 46.53 21.37
CA TYR A 19 -20.28 45.45 20.90
C TYR A 19 -19.31 45.04 22.01
N MET A 20 -19.29 43.75 22.37
CA MET A 20 -18.30 43.21 23.29
C MET A 20 -16.99 42.93 22.54
N THR A 21 -16.00 43.80 22.71
CA THR A 21 -14.60 43.54 22.38
C THR A 21 -14.00 42.51 23.34
N SER A 22 -12.98 41.79 22.90
CA SER A 22 -12.38 40.64 23.61
C SER A 22 -11.43 41.02 24.76
N ASP A 23 -11.68 42.13 25.45
CA ASP A 23 -10.96 42.57 26.65
C ASP A 23 -11.92 42.53 27.84
N LEU A 24 -11.65 41.69 28.84
CA LEU A 24 -12.51 41.59 30.03
C LEU A 24 -12.40 42.84 30.91
N PRO A 25 -13.49 43.59 31.16
CA PRO A 25 -13.57 44.47 32.31
C PRO A 25 -13.88 43.62 33.55
N LEU A 26 -13.15 43.82 34.64
CA LEU A 26 -13.51 43.30 35.96
C LEU A 26 -14.85 43.94 36.41
N ARG A 27 -15.98 43.29 36.08
CA ARG A 27 -17.31 43.76 36.50
C ARG A 27 -17.61 43.32 37.93
N THR A 28 -17.81 44.31 38.80
CA THR A 28 -18.31 44.12 40.16
C THR A 28 -19.73 43.57 40.18
N ALA A 29 -20.04 42.84 41.25
CA ALA A 29 -21.29 42.11 41.41
C ALA A 29 -22.45 43.00 41.92
N ASP A 30 -23.66 42.64 41.51
CA ASP A 30 -24.95 43.00 42.15
C ASP A 30 -26.07 42.07 41.65
N GLY A 31 -25.99 41.61 40.40
CA GLY A 31 -26.92 40.64 39.82
C GLY A 31 -26.44 39.16 39.85
N PRO A 32 -27.33 38.22 39.52
CA PRO A 32 -27.00 36.82 39.23
C PRO A 32 -26.20 36.69 37.93
N TYR A 33 -25.17 35.85 37.92
CA TYR A 33 -24.32 35.64 36.74
C TYR A 33 -23.88 34.18 36.61
N LEU A 34 -23.48 33.79 35.40
CA LEU A 34 -22.94 32.46 35.11
C LEU A 34 -21.41 32.51 35.08
N GLN A 35 -20.75 31.45 35.55
CA GLN A 35 -19.29 31.36 35.60
C GLN A 35 -18.83 29.94 35.21
N ILE A 36 -17.82 29.81 34.37
CA ILE A 36 -17.16 28.52 34.11
C ILE A 36 -16.22 28.22 35.30
N ILE A 37 -16.37 27.05 35.92
CA ILE A 37 -15.42 26.49 36.91
C ILE A 37 -14.34 25.70 36.18
N GLU A 38 -14.75 24.81 35.27
CA GLU A 38 -13.83 23.97 34.50
C GLU A 38 -14.13 24.12 33.01
N GLN A 39 -13.13 24.62 32.27
CA GLN A 39 -13.15 24.68 30.81
C GLN A 39 -13.16 23.28 30.19
N PRO A 40 -13.70 23.10 28.97
CA PRO A 40 -13.50 21.88 28.20
C PRO A 40 -12.02 21.70 27.82
N LYS A 41 -11.58 20.47 27.65
CA LYS A 41 -10.24 20.18 27.16
C LYS A 41 -10.10 20.63 25.71
N GLN A 42 -9.25 21.63 25.47
CA GLN A 42 -9.12 22.30 24.17
C GLN A 42 -8.68 21.35 23.04
N ARG A 43 -7.84 20.34 23.32
CA ARG A 43 -7.25 19.46 22.31
C ARG A 43 -7.22 17.99 22.74
N GLY A 44 -7.12 17.10 21.76
CA GLY A 44 -7.13 15.65 21.96
C GLY A 44 -8.53 15.02 22.08
N PHE A 45 -9.60 15.79 21.94
CA PHE A 45 -10.95 15.26 21.72
C PHE A 45 -11.20 15.03 20.22
N ARG A 46 -12.07 14.07 19.86
CA ARG A 46 -12.39 13.76 18.45
C ARG A 46 -13.86 14.04 18.17
N PHE A 47 -14.15 14.83 17.14
CA PHE A 47 -15.51 14.98 16.61
C PHE A 47 -15.88 13.73 15.79
N ARG A 48 -17.16 13.36 15.80
CA ARG A 48 -17.65 12.08 15.26
C ARG A 48 -18.72 12.27 14.21
N TYR A 49 -18.62 11.60 13.07
CA TYR A 49 -19.72 11.54 12.10
C TYR A 49 -20.85 10.65 12.61
N VAL A 50 -22.08 10.83 12.09
CA VAL A 50 -23.26 10.02 12.47
C VAL A 50 -23.00 8.51 12.34
N CYS A 51 -22.31 8.11 11.26
CA CYS A 51 -21.92 6.72 10.99
C CYS A 51 -20.87 6.13 11.96
N GLU A 52 -20.27 6.92 12.86
CA GLU A 52 -19.36 6.39 13.89
C GLU A 52 -20.08 5.94 15.18
N GLY A 53 -21.39 6.19 15.28
CA GLY A 53 -22.21 5.82 16.44
C GLY A 53 -22.00 6.71 17.69
N PRO A 54 -22.89 6.57 18.69
CA PRO A 54 -22.96 7.51 19.83
C PRO A 54 -22.03 7.18 21.01
N SER A 55 -21.43 6.00 21.05
CA SER A 55 -20.81 5.41 22.26
C SER A 55 -19.38 5.88 22.56
N HIS A 56 -18.84 6.81 21.78
CA HIS A 56 -17.40 7.09 21.72
C HIS A 56 -16.81 8.05 22.79
N GLY A 57 -17.46 8.15 23.95
CA GLY A 57 -16.98 8.87 25.13
C GLY A 57 -17.29 10.37 25.16
N GLY A 58 -17.36 10.93 26.37
CA GLY A 58 -17.65 12.35 26.60
C GLY A 58 -16.44 13.27 26.54
N LEU A 59 -16.68 14.51 26.13
CA LEU A 59 -15.77 15.65 26.17
C LEU A 59 -15.22 15.85 27.60
N PRO A 60 -13.91 15.68 27.83
CA PRO A 60 -13.32 15.85 29.14
C PRO A 60 -13.13 17.32 29.51
N GLY A 61 -13.05 17.60 30.81
CA GLY A 61 -12.61 18.89 31.35
C GLY A 61 -11.11 19.12 31.16
N ALA A 62 -10.68 20.37 31.24
CA ALA A 62 -9.28 20.78 31.05
C ALA A 62 -8.34 20.13 32.08
N SER A 63 -8.82 19.85 33.31
CA SER A 63 -8.03 19.17 34.36
C SER A 63 -8.13 17.63 34.31
N SER A 64 -8.75 17.06 33.27
CA SER A 64 -9.03 15.62 33.22
C SER A 64 -7.79 14.80 32.89
N GLU A 65 -7.46 13.90 33.82
CA GLU A 65 -6.39 12.90 33.72
C GLU A 65 -6.95 11.50 33.39
N LYS A 66 -6.06 10.54 33.11
CA LYS A 66 -6.44 9.13 32.85
C LYS A 66 -7.13 8.48 34.06
N ASN A 67 -6.62 8.75 35.26
CA ASN A 67 -7.07 8.12 36.51
C ASN A 67 -8.16 8.93 37.23
N LYS A 68 -8.27 10.23 36.91
CA LYS A 68 -9.24 11.16 37.51
C LYS A 68 -9.92 11.94 36.39
N LYS A 69 -11.07 11.43 35.94
CA LYS A 69 -11.88 12.06 34.90
C LYS A 69 -12.61 13.28 35.46
N SER A 70 -12.53 14.39 34.73
CA SER A 70 -13.27 15.62 35.00
C SER A 70 -14.01 16.07 33.74
N TYR A 71 -14.90 17.05 33.87
CA TYR A 71 -15.87 17.42 32.83
C TYR A 71 -16.12 18.94 32.86
N PRO A 72 -16.52 19.56 31.74
CA PRO A 72 -16.87 20.98 31.72
C PRO A 72 -17.91 21.30 32.81
N GLN A 73 -17.63 22.31 33.64
CA GLN A 73 -18.48 22.70 34.77
C GLN A 73 -18.74 24.19 34.76
N VAL A 74 -20.00 24.57 34.99
CA VAL A 74 -20.42 25.95 35.20
C VAL A 74 -21.12 26.10 36.54
N LYS A 75 -21.14 27.32 37.07
CA LYS A 75 -21.81 27.68 38.31
C LYS A 75 -22.65 28.94 38.11
N ILE A 76 -23.88 28.92 38.61
CA ILE A 76 -24.67 30.14 38.76
C ILE A 76 -24.26 30.80 40.09
N CYS A 77 -23.78 32.03 40.02
CA CYS A 77 -23.37 32.84 41.15
C CYS A 77 -24.43 33.91 41.45
N ASN A 78 -24.51 34.34 42.72
CA ASN A 78 -25.51 35.29 43.25
C ASN A 78 -26.99 34.88 43.02
N TYR A 79 -27.26 33.58 42.91
CA TYR A 79 -28.60 33.01 42.87
C TYR A 79 -28.63 31.67 43.63
N VAL A 80 -29.77 31.32 44.23
CA VAL A 80 -30.04 30.00 44.80
C VAL A 80 -31.50 29.65 44.52
N GLY A 81 -31.73 28.61 43.72
CA GLY A 81 -33.05 28.14 43.33
C GLY A 81 -32.97 27.22 42.10
N PRO A 82 -34.09 26.66 41.61
CA PRO A 82 -34.08 25.94 40.35
C PRO A 82 -33.70 26.88 39.20
N ALA A 83 -32.96 26.39 38.22
CA ALA A 83 -32.61 27.11 36.98
C ALA A 83 -32.37 26.10 35.84
N LYS A 84 -32.51 26.54 34.60
CA LYS A 84 -32.27 25.74 33.39
C LYS A 84 -31.02 26.26 32.69
N VAL A 85 -29.99 25.43 32.55
CA VAL A 85 -28.77 25.77 31.79
C VAL A 85 -28.77 25.03 30.47
N ILE A 86 -28.60 25.76 29.37
CA ILE A 86 -28.40 25.18 28.04
C ILE A 86 -26.94 25.35 27.59
N VAL A 87 -26.49 24.44 26.73
CA VAL A 87 -25.20 24.51 26.02
C VAL A 87 -25.47 24.46 24.52
N GLN A 88 -24.99 25.47 23.79
CA GLN A 88 -25.02 25.55 22.33
C GLN A 88 -23.59 25.48 21.78
N LEU A 89 -23.40 24.97 20.56
CA LEU A 89 -22.11 25.06 19.85
C LEU A 89 -22.05 26.35 19.04
N VAL A 90 -20.94 27.07 19.16
CA VAL A 90 -20.72 28.35 18.48
C VAL A 90 -19.34 28.42 17.81
N THR A 91 -19.19 29.32 16.84
CA THR A 91 -17.97 29.49 16.05
C THR A 91 -16.80 30.06 16.85
N ASN A 92 -15.58 29.81 16.37
CA ASN A 92 -14.33 30.38 16.90
C ASN A 92 -13.95 31.72 16.21
N GLY A 93 -14.90 32.38 15.55
CA GLY A 93 -14.65 33.57 14.72
C GLY A 93 -14.53 34.87 15.50
N LYS A 94 -14.21 35.97 14.79
CA LYS A 94 -14.26 37.34 15.32
C LYS A 94 -15.67 37.73 15.81
N TYR A 95 -16.69 37.19 15.15
CA TYR A 95 -18.09 37.28 15.55
C TYR A 95 -18.59 35.86 15.88
N VAL A 96 -19.35 35.75 16.96
CA VAL A 96 -19.82 34.47 17.51
C VAL A 96 -21.15 34.12 16.86
N HIS A 97 -21.15 33.06 16.07
CA HIS A 97 -22.31 32.57 15.33
C HIS A 97 -22.65 31.14 15.77
N LEU A 98 -23.87 30.68 15.46
CA LEU A 98 -24.27 29.28 15.69
C LEU A 98 -23.39 28.34 14.82
N HIS A 99 -22.81 27.29 15.41
CA HIS A 99 -22.02 26.31 14.65
C HIS A 99 -22.91 25.21 14.07
N ALA A 100 -22.54 24.65 12.91
CA ALA A 100 -23.30 23.59 12.26
C ALA A 100 -23.23 22.24 13.02
N HIS A 101 -22.13 21.98 13.75
CA HIS A 101 -21.98 20.77 14.56
C HIS A 101 -23.00 20.71 15.70
N SER A 102 -23.32 19.50 16.14
CA SER A 102 -24.39 19.26 17.12
C SER A 102 -23.85 18.61 18.39
N LEU A 103 -24.33 19.03 19.56
CA LEU A 103 -24.07 18.27 20.79
C LEU A 103 -24.95 17.03 20.83
N VAL A 104 -24.35 15.90 21.18
CA VAL A 104 -25.04 14.62 21.43
C VAL A 104 -24.69 14.13 22.83
N GLY A 105 -25.54 13.30 23.44
CA GLY A 105 -25.35 12.87 24.83
C GLY A 105 -26.67 12.77 25.61
N LYS A 106 -26.57 12.41 26.90
CA LYS A 106 -27.72 12.03 27.76
C LYS A 106 -28.80 13.11 27.90
N PHE A 107 -28.44 14.39 27.75
CA PHE A 107 -29.33 15.53 27.92
C PHE A 107 -29.32 16.46 26.68
N CYS A 108 -28.98 15.91 25.52
CA CYS A 108 -28.85 16.66 24.27
C CYS A 108 -30.02 16.34 23.32
N GLU A 109 -30.76 17.37 22.94
CA GLU A 109 -31.87 17.32 21.98
C GLU A 109 -31.64 18.42 20.94
N ASP A 110 -31.89 18.15 19.66
CA ASP A 110 -31.60 19.06 18.53
C ASP A 110 -30.23 19.75 18.61
N GLY A 111 -29.19 19.02 19.00
CA GLY A 111 -27.83 19.57 19.09
C GLY A 111 -27.57 20.52 20.27
N VAL A 112 -28.54 20.74 21.15
CA VAL A 112 -28.46 21.61 22.33
C VAL A 112 -28.53 20.74 23.59
N CYS A 113 -27.54 20.86 24.47
CA CYS A 113 -27.61 20.20 25.79
C CYS A 113 -28.49 21.06 26.73
N THR A 114 -29.41 20.44 27.47
CA THR A 114 -30.31 21.12 28.42
C THR A 114 -30.28 20.40 29.77
N VAL A 115 -29.76 21.08 30.81
CA VAL A 115 -29.64 20.51 32.17
C VAL A 115 -30.24 21.47 33.20
N ASN A 116 -31.05 20.95 34.11
CA ASN A 116 -31.62 21.73 35.20
C ASN A 116 -30.67 21.72 36.41
N ALA A 117 -30.30 22.90 36.90
CA ALA A 117 -29.57 23.07 38.16
C ALA A 117 -30.47 22.71 39.35
N GLY A 118 -29.92 21.99 40.33
CA GLY A 118 -30.67 21.56 41.51
C GLY A 118 -30.92 22.71 42.49
N PRO A 119 -32.03 22.73 43.24
CA PRO A 119 -32.41 23.89 44.07
C PRO A 119 -31.45 24.20 45.24
N LYS A 120 -30.43 23.37 45.47
CA LYS A 120 -29.35 23.60 46.45
C LYS A 120 -27.95 23.55 45.84
N ASP A 121 -27.80 23.06 44.62
CA ASP A 121 -26.51 22.95 43.93
C ASP A 121 -26.55 23.74 42.63
N MET A 122 -25.86 24.89 42.67
CA MET A 122 -25.77 25.81 41.54
C MET A 122 -24.65 25.43 40.56
N VAL A 123 -23.90 24.34 40.81
CA VAL A 123 -22.90 23.80 39.90
C VAL A 123 -23.54 22.78 38.97
N VAL A 124 -23.29 22.92 37.67
CA VAL A 124 -23.77 22.01 36.63
C VAL A 124 -22.57 21.49 35.86
N GLY A 125 -22.34 20.16 35.93
CA GLY A 125 -21.28 19.45 35.23
C GLY A 125 -21.81 18.67 34.03
N PHE A 126 -21.20 18.85 32.86
CA PHE A 126 -21.66 18.29 31.59
C PHE A 126 -20.88 17.03 31.20
N ALA A 127 -21.11 15.94 31.93
CA ALA A 127 -20.58 14.63 31.56
C ALA A 127 -21.27 14.09 30.29
N ASN A 128 -20.54 13.28 29.52
CA ASN A 128 -21.04 12.57 28.32
C ASN A 128 -21.57 13.47 27.18
N LEU A 129 -21.00 14.68 27.01
CA LEU A 129 -21.16 15.47 25.79
C LEU A 129 -20.29 14.88 24.65
N GLY A 130 -20.90 14.53 23.52
CA GLY A 130 -20.21 14.30 22.25
C GLY A 130 -20.42 15.49 21.30
N ILE A 131 -19.50 15.66 20.33
CA ILE A 131 -19.60 16.66 19.26
C ILE A 131 -19.75 15.92 17.93
N LEU A 132 -20.92 16.08 17.31
CA LEU A 132 -21.30 15.46 16.04
C LEU A 132 -20.80 16.32 14.88
N HIS A 133 -19.85 15.77 14.11
CA HIS A 133 -19.28 16.38 12.92
C HIS A 133 -20.27 16.29 11.76
N VAL A 134 -20.55 17.42 11.11
CA VAL A 134 -21.43 17.51 9.94
C VAL A 134 -20.57 17.39 8.67
N THR A 135 -21.06 16.71 7.63
CA THR A 135 -20.34 16.59 6.37
C THR A 135 -20.39 17.91 5.60
N LYS A 136 -19.31 18.26 4.87
CA LYS A 136 -19.23 19.54 4.14
C LYS A 136 -20.42 19.82 3.21
N LYS A 137 -21.05 18.77 2.64
CA LYS A 137 -22.27 18.89 1.82
C LYS A 137 -23.50 19.38 2.62
N LYS A 138 -23.68 18.92 3.86
CA LYS A 138 -24.88 19.18 4.70
C LYS A 138 -24.76 20.38 5.65
N VAL A 139 -23.66 21.15 5.59
CA VAL A 139 -23.43 22.30 6.50
C VAL A 139 -24.54 23.35 6.40
N PHE A 140 -24.93 23.73 5.18
CA PHE A 140 -25.95 24.75 4.94
C PHE A 140 -27.32 24.35 5.52
N GLU A 141 -27.84 23.18 5.12
CA GLU A 141 -29.14 22.64 5.57
C GLU A 141 -29.20 22.49 7.09
N THR A 142 -28.12 21.97 7.69
CA THR A 142 -28.03 21.80 9.14
C THR A 142 -28.00 23.16 9.84
N LEU A 143 -27.27 24.15 9.31
CA LEU A 143 -27.18 25.48 9.89
C LEU A 143 -28.52 26.24 9.78
N GLU A 144 -29.19 26.20 8.62
CA GLU A 144 -30.52 26.79 8.43
C GLU A 144 -31.53 26.20 9.44
N THR A 145 -31.53 24.87 9.63
CA THR A 145 -32.35 24.19 10.64
C THR A 145 -31.98 24.61 12.07
N ARG A 146 -30.68 24.64 12.42
CA ARG A 146 -30.18 25.09 13.73
C ARG A 146 -30.65 26.51 14.06
N MET A 147 -30.58 27.42 13.10
CA MET A 147 -31.01 28.80 13.23
C MET A 147 -32.53 28.90 13.41
N ILE A 148 -33.32 28.15 12.63
CA ILE A 148 -34.78 28.05 12.76
C ILE A 148 -35.15 27.61 14.18
N ASP A 149 -34.55 26.53 14.70
CA ASP A 149 -34.89 26.01 16.03
C ASP A 149 -34.42 26.92 17.17
N ALA A 150 -33.27 27.59 17.01
CA ALA A 150 -32.84 28.63 17.95
C ALA A 150 -33.82 29.82 17.98
N CYS A 151 -34.40 30.21 16.83
CA CYS A 151 -35.42 31.26 16.75
C CYS A 151 -36.77 30.82 17.35
N LYS A 152 -37.24 29.58 17.07
CA LYS A 152 -38.46 29.01 17.69
C LYS A 152 -38.35 28.95 19.23
N LYS A 153 -37.22 28.43 19.73
CA LYS A 153 -36.98 28.17 21.16
C LYS A 153 -36.47 29.41 21.93
N GLY A 154 -36.23 30.54 21.24
CA GLY A 154 -35.75 31.79 21.84
C GLY A 154 -34.28 31.76 22.31
N TYR A 155 -33.49 30.80 21.84
CA TYR A 155 -32.13 30.52 22.30
C TYR A 155 -31.09 31.40 21.58
N ASN A 156 -31.00 32.66 22.04
CA ASN A 156 -30.02 33.67 21.59
C ASN A 156 -30.04 34.07 20.09
N PRO A 157 -31.20 34.14 19.40
CA PRO A 157 -31.25 34.38 17.95
C PRO A 157 -30.64 35.72 17.52
N GLY A 158 -30.88 36.80 18.28
CA GLY A 158 -30.28 38.12 18.02
C GLY A 158 -28.76 38.21 18.17
N LEU A 159 -28.11 37.20 18.77
CA LEU A 159 -26.66 37.13 18.92
C LEU A 159 -26.03 36.12 17.95
N LEU A 160 -26.67 34.96 17.77
CA LEU A 160 -26.10 33.83 17.01
C LEU A 160 -26.55 33.74 15.56
N VAL A 161 -27.63 34.43 15.17
CA VAL A 161 -28.25 34.33 13.84
C VAL A 161 -28.16 35.67 13.11
N HIS A 162 -28.93 36.68 13.54
CA HIS A 162 -28.91 38.03 12.97
C HIS A 162 -29.42 39.06 13.98
N PRO A 163 -28.81 40.27 14.11
CA PRO A 163 -29.21 41.27 15.12
C PRO A 163 -30.68 41.68 15.09
N GLU A 164 -31.31 41.73 13.90
CA GLU A 164 -32.74 42.06 13.75
C GLU A 164 -33.66 41.06 14.47
N LEU A 165 -33.22 39.82 14.71
CA LEU A 165 -34.00 38.78 15.39
C LEU A 165 -33.91 38.87 16.93
N GLY A 166 -33.28 39.91 17.48
CA GLY A 166 -33.09 40.09 18.94
C GLY A 166 -34.36 40.32 19.76
N TYR A 167 -35.51 40.56 19.12
CA TYR A 167 -36.82 40.61 19.78
C TYR A 167 -37.41 39.21 20.07
N LEU A 168 -36.88 38.15 19.43
CA LEU A 168 -37.29 36.78 19.68
C LEU A 168 -36.61 36.26 20.97
N GLN A 169 -37.38 36.21 22.06
CA GLN A 169 -36.93 35.68 23.35
C GLN A 169 -37.69 34.39 23.70
N ALA A 170 -37.25 33.73 24.77
CA ALA A 170 -37.91 32.53 25.27
C ALA A 170 -39.18 32.93 26.04
N ASP A 171 -40.34 32.90 25.35
CA ASP A 171 -41.62 33.40 25.89
C ASP A 171 -42.41 32.31 26.66
N GLY A 172 -41.77 31.18 27.00
CA GLY A 172 -42.33 30.13 27.86
C GLY A 172 -43.45 29.26 27.25
N CYS A 173 -43.92 29.59 26.05
CA CYS A 173 -44.87 28.81 25.26
C CYS A 173 -44.15 27.98 24.17
N GLY A 174 -44.70 26.82 23.80
CA GLY A 174 -44.13 25.95 22.77
C GLY A 174 -44.33 26.47 21.35
N ASP A 175 -43.36 26.17 20.47
CA ASP A 175 -43.38 26.35 19.01
C ASP A 175 -44.02 27.64 18.47
N ARG A 176 -43.31 28.75 18.70
CA ARG A 176 -43.51 30.01 17.98
C ARG A 176 -43.37 29.78 16.46
N GLN A 177 -44.43 30.06 15.70
CA GLN A 177 -44.37 30.02 14.24
C GLN A 177 -43.56 31.20 13.70
N LEU A 178 -42.50 30.92 12.94
CA LEU A 178 -41.66 31.94 12.29
C LEU A 178 -42.32 32.50 11.03
N THR A 179 -42.32 33.83 10.90
CA THR A 179 -42.85 34.52 9.72
C THR A 179 -41.96 34.30 8.49
N GLU A 180 -42.51 34.50 7.30
CA GLU A 180 -41.78 34.36 6.03
C GLU A 180 -40.55 35.28 5.96
N ARG A 181 -40.67 36.50 6.50
CA ARG A 181 -39.56 37.46 6.61
C ARG A 181 -38.46 36.98 7.57
N GLU A 182 -38.82 36.39 8.71
CA GLU A 182 -37.84 35.80 9.63
C GLU A 182 -37.09 34.63 8.97
N ARG A 183 -37.80 33.77 8.24
CA ARG A 183 -37.19 32.64 7.50
C ARG A 183 -36.20 33.12 6.44
N GLU A 184 -36.53 34.16 5.69
CA GLU A 184 -35.61 34.71 4.68
C GLU A 184 -34.37 35.35 5.31
N ILE A 185 -34.50 36.06 6.44
CA ILE A 185 -33.34 36.58 7.20
C ILE A 185 -32.45 35.41 7.69
N ILE A 186 -33.05 34.34 8.21
CA ILE A 186 -32.33 33.12 8.63
C ILE A 186 -31.60 32.48 7.45
N ARG A 187 -32.27 32.33 6.30
CA ARG A 187 -31.72 31.74 5.08
C ARG A 187 -30.52 32.53 4.55
N GLN A 188 -30.62 33.86 4.50
CA GLN A 188 -29.53 34.74 4.10
C GLN A 188 -28.34 34.66 5.08
N ALA A 189 -28.60 34.66 6.39
CA ALA A 189 -27.57 34.47 7.41
C ALA A 189 -26.87 33.10 7.28
N ALA A 190 -27.61 32.02 7.04
CA ALA A 190 -27.07 30.69 6.81
C ALA A 190 -26.18 30.62 5.55
N VAL A 191 -26.59 31.24 4.42
CA VAL A 191 -25.78 31.31 3.20
C VAL A 191 -24.47 32.08 3.40
N GLN A 192 -24.47 33.14 4.20
CA GLN A 192 -23.24 33.88 4.52
C GLN A 192 -22.35 33.07 5.47
N GLN A 193 -22.86 32.68 6.63
CA GLN A 193 -22.09 32.05 7.71
C GLN A 193 -21.53 30.67 7.31
N THR A 194 -22.21 29.93 6.41
CA THR A 194 -21.67 28.68 5.85
C THR A 194 -20.32 28.86 5.16
N LYS A 195 -20.04 30.03 4.56
CA LYS A 195 -18.77 30.31 3.85
C LYS A 195 -17.60 30.60 4.80
N GLU A 196 -17.90 31.05 6.02
CA GLU A 196 -16.94 31.40 7.06
C GLU A 196 -16.80 30.27 8.12
N MET A 197 -17.49 29.14 7.93
CA MET A 197 -17.60 28.04 8.89
C MET A 197 -16.36 27.14 8.91
N ASP A 198 -15.54 27.24 9.96
CA ASP A 198 -14.48 26.28 10.23
C ASP A 198 -15.03 25.06 11.00
N LEU A 199 -15.02 23.89 10.36
CA LEU A 199 -15.48 22.63 10.97
C LEU A 199 -14.44 22.01 11.92
N SER A 200 -13.19 22.48 11.91
CA SER A 200 -12.11 21.93 12.75
C SER A 200 -12.11 22.43 14.20
N VAL A 201 -12.89 23.48 14.51
CA VAL A 201 -12.88 24.13 15.82
C VAL A 201 -14.27 24.65 16.22
N VAL A 202 -14.64 24.47 17.49
CA VAL A 202 -15.90 24.92 18.07
C VAL A 202 -15.68 25.55 19.45
N ARG A 203 -16.66 26.29 19.97
CA ARG A 203 -16.75 26.67 21.38
C ARG A 203 -18.10 26.26 21.96
N LEU A 204 -18.15 26.04 23.27
CA LEU A 204 -19.40 25.87 24.01
C LEU A 204 -19.89 27.24 24.46
N MET A 205 -21.17 27.54 24.24
CA MET A 205 -21.85 28.70 24.79
C MET A 205 -22.85 28.23 25.83
N PHE A 206 -22.62 28.60 27.09
CA PHE A 206 -23.50 28.30 28.21
C PHE A 206 -24.46 29.48 28.43
N THR A 207 -25.77 29.22 28.47
CA THR A 207 -26.80 30.21 28.82
C THR A 207 -27.67 29.67 29.95
N ALA A 208 -27.83 30.43 31.02
CA ALA A 208 -28.70 30.07 32.14
C ALA A 208 -30.01 30.86 32.09
N PHE A 209 -31.12 30.18 32.36
CA PHE A 209 -32.46 30.74 32.47
C PHE A 209 -32.99 30.52 33.89
N LEU A 210 -33.38 31.62 34.54
CA LEU A 210 -34.03 31.62 35.84
C LEU A 210 -35.56 31.49 35.67
N PRO A 211 -36.27 30.98 36.68
CA PRO A 211 -37.72 30.92 36.68
C PRO A 211 -38.34 32.30 36.88
N ASP A 212 -39.45 32.52 36.18
CA ASP A 212 -40.29 33.71 36.30
C ASP A 212 -41.47 33.45 37.26
N SER A 213 -42.32 34.44 37.48
CA SER A 213 -43.47 34.36 38.40
C SER A 213 -44.42 33.18 38.16
N ASN A 214 -44.42 32.61 36.94
CA ASN A 214 -45.25 31.48 36.52
C ASN A 214 -44.52 30.12 36.61
N GLY A 215 -43.27 30.09 37.07
CA GLY A 215 -42.43 28.88 37.15
C GLY A 215 -41.69 28.50 35.84
N SER A 216 -42.07 29.09 34.70
CA SER A 216 -41.36 28.93 33.43
C SER A 216 -39.96 29.55 33.46
N PHE A 217 -38.97 28.89 32.86
CA PHE A 217 -37.57 29.36 32.78
C PHE A 217 -37.37 30.32 31.60
N THR A 218 -37.59 31.62 31.82
CA THR A 218 -37.63 32.62 30.73
C THR A 218 -36.68 33.81 30.94
N ARG A 219 -36.41 34.23 32.18
CA ARG A 219 -35.34 35.21 32.49
C ARG A 219 -33.93 34.65 32.24
N LYS A 220 -33.37 34.92 31.05
CA LYS A 220 -31.97 34.62 30.73
C LYS A 220 -30.97 35.45 31.55
N LEU A 221 -29.80 34.87 31.80
CA LEU A 221 -28.58 35.57 32.24
C LEU A 221 -27.67 35.85 31.02
N ASP A 222 -26.65 36.69 31.21
CA ASP A 222 -25.61 36.91 30.21
C ASP A 222 -24.88 35.58 29.90
N PRO A 223 -24.73 35.20 28.62
CA PRO A 223 -24.15 33.92 28.23
C PRO A 223 -22.62 33.95 28.33
N VAL A 224 -22.03 32.80 28.65
CA VAL A 224 -20.57 32.64 28.80
C VAL A 224 -20.06 31.62 27.79
N ILE A 225 -18.96 31.94 27.12
CA ILE A 225 -18.37 31.13 26.05
C ILE A 225 -17.08 30.48 26.58
N SER A 226 -16.89 29.20 26.26
CA SER A 226 -15.70 28.44 26.63
C SER A 226 -14.46 28.80 25.79
N ASP A 227 -13.34 28.23 26.18
CA ASP A 227 -12.18 28.08 25.31
C ASP A 227 -12.54 27.31 24.02
N ALA A 228 -11.68 27.44 23.00
CA ALA A 228 -11.79 26.70 21.74
C ALA A 228 -11.48 25.21 21.92
N ILE A 229 -12.37 24.36 21.40
CA ILE A 229 -12.19 22.91 21.29
C ILE A 229 -11.86 22.60 19.84
N TYR A 230 -10.70 22.01 19.59
CA TYR A 230 -10.23 21.62 18.27
C TYR A 230 -10.37 20.11 18.07
N ASP A 231 -10.74 19.69 16.86
CA ASP A 231 -10.83 18.27 16.51
C ASP A 231 -9.45 17.65 16.32
N SER A 232 -9.12 16.63 17.12
CA SER A 232 -7.88 15.85 16.99
C SER A 232 -7.77 15.06 15.68
N LYS A 233 -8.83 14.95 14.88
CA LYS A 233 -8.75 14.44 13.50
C LYS A 233 -8.43 15.51 12.45
N ALA A 234 -8.54 16.79 12.77
CA ALA A 234 -8.16 17.87 11.86
C ALA A 234 -6.62 17.96 11.75
N PRO A 235 -6.04 18.11 10.54
CA PRO A 235 -4.58 18.00 10.33
C PRO A 235 -3.79 19.20 10.89
N ASN A 236 -4.47 20.32 11.16
CA ASN A 236 -3.96 21.53 11.80
C ASN A 236 -4.06 21.49 13.35
N ALA A 237 -4.81 20.55 13.92
CA ALA A 237 -5.01 20.41 15.36
C ALA A 237 -4.83 18.96 15.87
N SER A 238 -4.11 18.14 15.11
CA SER A 238 -3.64 16.83 15.55
C SER A 238 -2.75 17.00 16.79
N ASN A 239 -2.95 16.14 17.78
CA ASN A 239 -2.09 16.15 18.96
C ASN A 239 -0.68 15.69 18.56
N LEU A 240 0.35 16.49 18.86
CA LEU A 240 1.72 16.21 18.45
C LEU A 240 2.34 15.14 19.34
N LYS A 241 2.97 14.13 18.75
CA LYS A 241 3.60 13.04 19.50
C LYS A 241 4.79 12.44 18.76
N ILE A 242 5.92 12.33 19.47
CA ILE A 242 7.04 11.48 19.05
C ILE A 242 6.73 10.04 19.46
N VAL A 243 6.52 9.17 18.47
CA VAL A 243 6.24 7.75 18.67
C VAL A 243 7.54 6.99 18.94
N ARG A 244 8.56 7.21 18.10
CA ARG A 244 9.89 6.58 18.22
C ARG A 244 10.95 7.44 17.52
N MET A 245 12.19 7.35 17.97
CA MET A 245 13.38 7.86 17.28
C MET A 245 14.34 6.69 17.03
N ASP A 246 15.08 6.72 15.93
CA ASP A 246 16.21 5.81 15.67
C ASP A 246 17.31 6.00 16.72
N ARG A 247 17.75 7.26 16.88
CA ARG A 247 18.82 7.67 17.80
C ARG A 247 18.28 8.58 18.89
N THR A 248 18.64 8.26 20.13
CA THR A 248 18.40 9.08 21.33
C THR A 248 19.68 9.69 21.89
N ALA A 249 20.78 9.67 21.13
CA ALA A 249 22.04 10.30 21.45
C ALA A 249 22.76 10.75 20.16
N GLY A 250 23.63 11.76 20.27
CA GLY A 250 24.38 12.32 19.13
C GLY A 250 25.56 13.20 19.56
N CYS A 251 26.51 13.45 18.66
CA CYS A 251 27.69 14.27 18.94
C CYS A 251 27.32 15.75 19.13
N VAL A 252 27.96 16.43 20.08
CA VAL A 252 27.81 17.88 20.34
C VAL A 252 28.06 18.79 19.13
N THR A 253 28.76 18.32 18.11
CA THR A 253 28.95 19.03 16.84
C THR A 253 27.64 19.24 16.06
N GLY A 254 26.63 18.41 16.30
CA GLY A 254 25.44 18.30 15.46
C GLY A 254 25.74 17.66 14.11
N GLY A 255 24.74 17.69 13.21
CA GLY A 255 24.84 17.21 11.83
C GLY A 255 24.56 15.72 11.62
N GLU A 256 24.31 14.95 12.69
CA GLU A 256 23.92 13.54 12.58
C GLU A 256 22.48 13.41 12.10
N GLU A 257 22.23 12.54 11.12
CA GLU A 257 20.89 12.24 10.60
C GLU A 257 20.11 11.32 11.54
N ILE A 258 18.85 11.66 11.82
CA ILE A 258 17.94 10.92 12.68
C ILE A 258 16.61 10.70 11.96
N TYR A 259 16.12 9.45 12.01
CA TYR A 259 14.77 9.09 11.63
C TYR A 259 13.86 9.19 12.86
N LEU A 260 12.83 10.05 12.79
CA LEU A 260 11.82 10.24 13.83
C LEU A 260 10.45 9.83 13.29
N LEU A 261 9.77 8.93 14.01
CA LEU A 261 8.40 8.51 13.74
C LEU A 261 7.43 9.29 14.65
N CYS A 262 6.37 9.83 14.07
CA CYS A 262 5.42 10.70 14.77
C CYS A 262 3.97 10.42 14.39
N ASP A 263 3.05 10.90 15.23
CA ASP A 263 1.65 11.05 14.83
C ASP A 263 1.52 12.14 13.73
N LYS A 264 0.35 12.25 13.09
CA LYS A 264 0.15 12.99 11.83
C LYS A 264 0.55 14.47 11.90
N VAL A 265 1.57 14.88 11.13
CA VAL A 265 2.07 16.27 11.02
C VAL A 265 1.90 16.87 9.62
N GLN A 266 1.85 18.21 9.53
CA GLN A 266 1.91 18.94 8.26
C GLN A 266 3.36 19.34 7.94
N LYS A 267 3.85 18.99 6.75
CA LYS A 267 5.27 19.14 6.36
C LYS A 267 5.81 20.58 6.43
N ASP A 268 4.96 21.56 6.14
CA ASP A 268 5.35 22.96 6.06
C ASP A 268 5.29 23.64 7.44
N ASP A 269 4.37 23.17 8.30
CA ASP A 269 4.03 23.71 9.62
C ASP A 269 4.63 22.93 10.80
N ILE A 270 5.72 22.18 10.57
CA ILE A 270 6.40 21.38 11.61
C ILE A 270 7.86 21.80 11.78
N GLN A 271 8.36 21.75 13.02
CA GLN A 271 9.74 21.99 13.43
C GLN A 271 10.08 21.04 14.60
N ILE A 272 11.34 20.62 14.71
CA ILE A 272 11.83 19.74 15.78
C ILE A 272 12.69 20.58 16.71
N ARG A 273 12.27 20.73 17.97
CA ARG A 273 12.94 21.57 18.97
C ARG A 273 13.72 20.70 19.94
N PHE A 274 15.02 20.94 20.01
CA PHE A 274 15.92 20.51 21.07
C PHE A 274 15.99 21.64 22.11
N TYR A 275 15.91 21.34 23.40
CA TYR A 275 16.02 22.35 24.45
C TYR A 275 16.54 21.79 25.78
N GLU A 276 17.12 22.66 26.60
CA GLU A 276 17.64 22.36 27.94
C GLU A 276 17.32 23.53 28.87
N GLU A 277 17.00 23.25 30.13
CA GLU A 277 16.63 24.24 31.14
C GLU A 277 17.75 24.34 32.18
N ASP A 278 18.49 25.45 32.18
CA ASP A 278 19.56 25.75 33.14
C ASP A 278 18.94 26.01 34.53
N GLU A 279 19.60 25.58 35.62
CA GLU A 279 19.19 25.84 37.01
C GLU A 279 19.00 27.35 37.33
N ASN A 280 19.62 28.23 36.54
CA ASN A 280 19.51 29.69 36.65
C ASN A 280 18.33 30.29 35.88
N GLY A 281 17.42 29.47 35.31
CA GLY A 281 16.28 29.93 34.50
C GLY A 281 16.65 30.34 33.07
N GLY A 282 17.84 29.99 32.60
CA GLY A 282 18.21 30.05 31.19
C GLY A 282 17.59 28.88 30.44
N MET A 283 17.19 29.08 29.18
CA MET A 283 16.75 27.99 28.31
C MET A 283 17.56 28.02 27.03
N TRP A 284 18.31 26.95 26.77
CA TRP A 284 18.89 26.72 25.44
C TRP A 284 17.81 26.15 24.52
N GLU A 285 17.73 26.62 23.28
CA GLU A 285 17.00 25.91 22.22
C GLU A 285 17.83 25.80 20.93
N GLY A 286 17.64 24.69 20.23
CA GLY A 286 18.18 24.42 18.90
C GLY A 286 17.14 23.69 18.06
N PHE A 287 17.24 23.81 16.73
CA PHE A 287 16.27 23.21 15.81
C PHE A 287 16.91 22.13 14.96
N GLY A 288 16.22 21.00 14.81
CA GLY A 288 16.59 19.98 13.85
C GLY A 288 16.48 20.52 12.43
N ASP A 289 17.52 20.32 11.63
CA ASP A 289 17.60 20.82 10.25
C ASP A 289 16.98 19.81 9.28
N PHE A 290 15.95 20.22 8.56
CA PHE A 290 15.25 19.43 7.54
C PHE A 290 14.40 20.31 6.63
N SER A 291 14.15 19.83 5.40
CA SER A 291 13.26 20.45 4.42
C SER A 291 11.86 19.80 4.45
N PRO A 292 10.79 20.47 3.95
CA PRO A 292 9.46 19.87 3.84
C PRO A 292 9.39 18.61 2.94
N THR A 293 10.43 18.33 2.15
CA THR A 293 10.63 17.07 1.41
C THR A 293 10.88 15.87 2.32
N ASP A 294 11.46 16.10 3.49
CA ASP A 294 12.05 15.06 4.35
C ASP A 294 11.02 14.55 5.38
N VAL A 295 9.82 15.16 5.37
CA VAL A 295 8.63 14.76 6.11
C VAL A 295 7.87 13.68 5.32
N HIS A 296 8.36 12.45 5.41
CA HIS A 296 7.80 11.31 4.67
C HIS A 296 6.35 11.00 5.09
N ARG A 297 5.41 11.18 4.14
CA ARG A 297 3.98 10.83 4.22
C ARG A 297 3.26 11.30 5.49
N GLN A 298 3.65 12.43 6.09
CA GLN A 298 3.05 13.01 7.32
C GLN A 298 3.26 12.20 8.62
N PHE A 299 4.02 11.10 8.63
CA PHE A 299 4.21 10.23 9.80
C PHE A 299 5.67 9.96 10.18
N ALA A 300 6.62 10.40 9.36
CA ALA A 300 8.03 10.37 9.70
C ALA A 300 8.71 11.68 9.27
N ILE A 301 9.78 12.05 9.98
CA ILE A 301 10.66 13.16 9.64
C ILE A 301 12.09 12.64 9.67
N VAL A 302 12.83 12.83 8.59
CA VAL A 302 14.30 12.70 8.57
C VAL A 302 14.89 14.08 8.79
N PHE A 303 15.79 14.23 9.76
CA PHE A 303 16.39 15.53 10.09
C PHE A 303 17.80 15.39 10.62
N LYS A 304 18.56 16.50 10.64
CA LYS A 304 19.92 16.55 11.21
C LYS A 304 19.91 17.22 12.58
N THR A 305 20.66 16.65 13.53
CA THR A 305 20.76 17.19 14.89
C THR A 305 21.32 18.62 14.89
N PRO A 306 20.77 19.54 15.70
CA PRO A 306 21.41 20.83 15.90
C PRO A 306 22.78 20.66 16.56
N LYS A 307 23.64 21.64 16.39
CA LYS A 307 24.86 21.79 17.17
C LYS A 307 24.50 22.16 18.61
N TYR A 308 25.10 21.48 19.59
CA TYR A 308 24.88 21.80 21.01
C TYR A 308 25.52 23.14 21.40
N ARG A 309 25.03 23.77 22.48
CA ARG A 309 25.49 25.06 23.01
C ARG A 309 27.02 25.17 23.09
N ASP A 310 27.64 24.18 23.73
CA ASP A 310 29.09 24.15 23.97
C ASP A 310 29.72 22.86 23.41
N VAL A 311 30.51 23.00 22.35
CA VAL A 311 31.16 21.85 21.67
C VAL A 311 32.25 21.18 22.54
N ASN A 312 32.68 21.84 23.61
CA ASN A 312 33.83 21.46 24.43
C ASN A 312 33.45 20.89 25.81
N ILE A 313 32.27 20.28 25.95
CA ILE A 313 31.93 19.54 27.19
C ILE A 313 32.82 18.32 27.38
N THR A 314 33.00 17.90 28.64
CA THR A 314 33.81 16.72 29.03
C THR A 314 32.98 15.55 29.57
N LYS A 315 31.70 15.80 29.83
CA LYS A 315 30.66 14.82 30.21
C LYS A 315 29.52 14.95 29.19
N PRO A 316 28.71 13.90 28.95
CA PRO A 316 27.53 14.04 28.12
C PRO A 316 26.47 14.94 28.80
N ALA A 317 25.71 15.69 27.99
CA ALA A 317 24.61 16.57 28.41
C ALA A 317 23.25 15.98 27.99
N SER A 318 22.21 16.18 28.80
CA SER A 318 20.90 15.53 28.61
C SER A 318 19.83 16.57 28.31
N VAL A 319 19.47 16.69 27.04
CA VAL A 319 18.50 17.66 26.54
C VAL A 319 17.15 16.99 26.24
N PHE A 320 16.12 17.79 25.98
CA PHE A 320 14.81 17.32 25.56
C PHE A 320 14.53 17.64 24.09
N VAL A 321 13.88 16.71 23.40
CA VAL A 321 13.43 16.81 22.01
C VAL A 321 11.92 16.76 21.98
N GLN A 322 11.29 17.73 21.32
CA GLN A 322 9.85 17.77 21.09
C GLN A 322 9.52 18.26 19.68
N LEU A 323 8.42 17.76 19.13
CA LEU A 323 7.80 18.38 17.97
C LEU A 323 7.18 19.71 18.41
N ARG A 324 7.26 20.75 17.56
CA ARG A 324 6.53 22.01 17.74
C ARG A 324 5.87 22.40 16.42
N ARG A 325 4.59 22.79 16.40
CA ARG A 325 3.95 23.39 15.22
C ARG A 325 4.51 24.80 14.99
N LYS A 326 4.47 25.37 13.78
CA LYS A 326 4.94 26.77 13.56
C LYS A 326 3.82 27.79 13.75
N SER A 327 2.58 27.43 13.39
CA SER A 327 1.41 28.31 13.41
C SER A 327 0.86 28.64 14.80
N ASP A 328 0.69 27.64 15.68
CA ASP A 328 0.11 27.79 17.01
C ASP A 328 1.08 27.49 18.17
N LEU A 329 2.33 27.14 17.85
CA LEU A 329 3.38 26.75 18.78
C LEU A 329 3.04 25.56 19.71
N GLU A 330 2.02 24.76 19.41
CA GLU A 330 1.74 23.53 20.16
C GLU A 330 2.96 22.59 20.13
N THR A 331 3.21 21.90 21.25
CA THR A 331 4.36 21.01 21.45
C THR A 331 3.95 19.59 21.82
N SER A 332 4.71 18.59 21.37
CA SER A 332 4.54 17.21 21.87
C SER A 332 5.02 17.04 23.31
N GLU A 333 4.65 15.91 23.93
CA GLU A 333 5.41 15.39 25.09
C GLU A 333 6.92 15.33 24.73
N PRO A 334 7.83 15.80 25.61
CA PRO A 334 9.26 15.78 25.35
C PRO A 334 9.86 14.36 25.48
N LYS A 335 10.91 14.10 24.70
CA LYS A 335 11.73 12.88 24.77
C LYS A 335 13.17 13.24 25.16
N PRO A 336 13.83 12.51 26.07
CA PRO A 336 15.23 12.77 26.41
C PRO A 336 16.16 12.41 25.25
N PHE A 337 17.21 13.20 25.06
CA PHE A 337 18.26 13.01 24.07
C PHE A 337 19.63 13.37 24.67
N LEU A 338 20.64 12.52 24.42
CA LEU A 338 21.95 12.64 25.07
C LEU A 338 23.02 13.15 24.09
N TYR A 339 23.49 14.38 24.29
CA TYR A 339 24.65 14.90 23.58
C TYR A 339 25.95 14.36 24.18
N TYR A 340 26.79 13.71 23.38
CA TYR A 340 28.08 13.18 23.80
C TYR A 340 29.25 14.01 23.24
N PRO A 341 30.38 14.14 23.98
CA PRO A 341 31.51 14.99 23.58
C PRO A 341 32.25 14.45 22.34
N GLU A 342 32.77 15.38 21.54
CA GLU A 342 33.58 15.05 20.36
C GLU A 342 34.90 14.37 20.78
N ILE A 343 35.10 13.13 20.34
CA ILE A 343 36.35 12.39 20.57
C ILE A 343 37.41 12.88 19.58
N LYS A 344 38.07 13.99 19.95
CA LYS A 344 39.09 14.67 19.13
C LYS A 344 40.37 13.86 18.88
N ASP A 345 40.53 12.72 19.55
CA ASP A 345 41.74 11.90 19.52
C ASP A 345 41.49 10.52 18.90
N LYS A 346 41.76 10.41 17.59
CA LYS A 346 41.69 9.14 16.86
C LYS A 346 42.89 8.23 17.15
N GLU A 347 44.04 8.79 17.53
CA GLU A 347 45.26 8.02 17.85
C GLU A 347 45.11 7.31 19.21
N GLU A 348 44.61 7.99 20.25
CA GLU A 348 44.30 7.41 21.57
C GLU A 348 43.36 6.19 21.46
N VAL A 349 42.36 6.26 20.58
CA VAL A 349 41.41 5.17 20.36
C VAL A 349 42.05 4.02 19.57
N GLN A 350 42.84 4.30 18.53
CA GLN A 350 43.59 3.25 17.81
C GLN A 350 44.64 2.59 18.71
N ARG A 351 45.37 3.37 19.51
CA ARG A 351 46.36 2.93 20.52
C ARG A 351 45.75 2.08 21.64
N LYS A 352 44.45 2.26 21.94
CA LYS A 352 43.70 1.38 22.85
C LYS A 352 43.15 0.12 22.18
N ARG A 353 42.91 0.13 20.86
CA ARG A 353 42.56 -1.06 20.08
C ARG A 353 43.78 -1.91 19.70
N GLN A 354 44.96 -1.31 19.51
CA GLN A 354 46.23 -1.97 19.21
C GLN A 354 47.05 -2.24 20.49
N LYS A 355 46.57 -3.16 21.33
CA LYS A 355 47.46 -3.81 22.31
C LYS A 355 48.26 -4.91 21.62
N LEU A 356 49.50 -4.59 21.27
CA LEU A 356 50.50 -5.56 20.82
C LEU A 356 50.79 -6.61 21.92
N MET A 357 51.20 -7.79 21.49
CA MET A 357 51.67 -8.87 22.37
C MET A 357 52.93 -8.44 23.14
N PRO A 358 53.18 -8.94 24.36
CA PRO A 358 54.42 -8.63 25.08
C PRO A 358 55.63 -9.24 24.38
N ASN A 359 56.58 -8.40 23.95
CA ASN A 359 57.88 -8.89 23.49
C ASN A 359 58.69 -9.45 24.67
N PHE A 360 59.18 -10.68 24.52
CA PHE A 360 60.38 -11.13 25.22
C PHE A 360 61.64 -10.57 24.51
N SER A 361 62.71 -10.38 25.27
CA SER A 361 63.92 -9.66 24.84
C SER A 361 65.01 -10.55 24.23
N ASP A 362 65.64 -10.01 23.17
CA ASP A 362 67.01 -10.24 22.69
C ASP A 362 67.49 -11.66 22.32
N GLY A 363 68.00 -11.80 21.08
CA GLY A 363 68.38 -13.10 20.51
C GLY A 363 69.28 -13.07 19.26
N TYR A 364 70.30 -12.20 19.23
CA TYR A 364 71.46 -12.22 18.29
C TYR A 364 71.25 -12.03 16.77
N GLY A 365 72.04 -11.09 16.20
CA GLY A 365 72.35 -10.99 14.76
C GLY A 365 71.32 -10.25 13.90
N GLY A 366 71.68 -9.38 12.96
CA GLY A 366 73.01 -8.92 12.55
C GLY A 366 73.16 -8.86 11.03
N GLY A 367 72.85 -7.71 10.41
CA GLY A 367 72.98 -7.52 8.96
C GLY A 367 72.70 -6.09 8.52
N SER A 368 73.55 -5.54 7.66
CA SER A 368 73.52 -4.13 7.23
C SER A 368 73.01 -3.97 5.79
N GLY A 369 72.20 -2.95 5.54
CA GLY A 369 71.89 -2.43 4.20
C GLY A 369 70.48 -1.85 4.11
N ALA A 370 70.13 -0.85 3.30
CA ALA A 370 70.82 0.28 2.64
C ALA A 370 69.86 0.76 1.52
N GLY A 371 69.42 2.01 1.55
CA GLY A 371 68.52 2.60 0.53
C GLY A 371 67.02 2.30 0.73
N GLY A 372 66.08 3.13 0.26
CA GLY A 372 66.27 4.50 -0.26
C GLY A 372 65.13 5.04 -1.15
N GLY A 373 64.38 6.04 -0.66
CA GLY A 373 63.43 6.86 -1.45
C GLY A 373 62.08 6.21 -1.80
N GLY A 374 61.18 6.94 -2.50
CA GLY A 374 60.00 6.33 -3.16
C GLY A 374 58.69 7.13 -3.23
N MET A 375 58.58 8.23 -2.48
CA MET A 375 57.59 9.32 -2.55
C MET A 375 56.59 9.41 -3.76
N TYR A 376 55.27 9.27 -3.47
CA TYR A 376 54.07 9.65 -4.26
C TYR A 376 53.72 8.95 -5.61
N GLY A 377 52.41 8.84 -5.90
CA GLY A 377 51.87 8.48 -7.23
C GLY A 377 50.42 7.95 -7.22
N GLY A 378 49.42 8.79 -6.94
CA GLY A 378 48.03 8.35 -6.72
C GLY A 378 47.15 8.15 -7.98
N GLY A 379 45.95 7.59 -7.77
CA GLY A 379 44.87 7.46 -8.75
C GLY A 379 43.58 7.00 -8.07
N GLY A 380 42.47 7.72 -8.28
CA GLY A 380 41.20 7.48 -7.56
C GLY A 380 40.15 6.71 -8.38
N GLY A 381 39.14 6.15 -7.71
CA GLY A 381 38.00 5.45 -8.32
C GLY A 381 36.76 5.54 -7.43
N SER A 382 35.77 6.32 -7.87
CA SER A 382 34.51 6.59 -7.13
C SER A 382 33.46 5.48 -7.33
N ALA A 383 32.66 5.19 -6.30
CA ALA A 383 31.18 5.07 -6.32
C ALA A 383 30.62 4.33 -5.08
N GLY A 384 29.29 4.33 -4.90
CA GLY A 384 28.61 3.13 -4.40
C GLY A 384 27.81 3.17 -3.09
N SER A 385 27.38 4.32 -2.56
CA SER A 385 26.42 4.33 -1.44
C SER A 385 24.99 3.97 -1.90
N GLY A 386 24.43 2.87 -1.39
CA GLY A 386 23.04 2.46 -1.67
C GLY A 386 22.46 1.58 -0.55
N PHE A 387 21.54 2.14 0.24
CA PHE A 387 20.87 1.47 1.36
C PHE A 387 19.50 0.90 0.95
N SER A 388 19.04 -0.14 1.67
CA SER A 388 17.62 -0.22 2.06
C SER A 388 17.41 -1.03 3.35
N TYR A 389 16.26 -0.83 3.98
CA TYR A 389 15.80 -1.44 5.25
C TYR A 389 14.83 -2.62 4.99
N PRO A 390 14.46 -3.37 6.04
CA PRO A 390 13.03 -3.42 6.37
C PRO A 390 12.69 -3.27 7.87
N SER A 391 11.44 -2.86 8.14
CA SER A 391 10.74 -2.81 9.46
C SER A 391 9.30 -2.32 9.23
N TYR A 392 8.24 -2.71 9.96
CA TYR A 392 8.02 -3.61 11.11
C TYR A 392 6.72 -4.40 10.88
N GLY A 393 6.54 -5.62 11.44
CA GLY A 393 5.73 -5.83 12.65
C GLY A 393 4.31 -6.36 12.32
N TYR A 394 3.47 -6.80 13.26
CA TYR A 394 3.67 -7.09 14.70
C TYR A 394 2.52 -7.99 15.21
N SER A 395 2.74 -8.84 16.21
CA SER A 395 1.72 -9.73 16.83
C SER A 395 1.34 -9.29 18.25
N ALA A 396 0.13 -9.58 18.75
CA ALA A 396 -0.24 -9.39 20.17
C ALA A 396 -1.38 -10.30 20.66
N PHE A 397 -1.37 -10.57 21.98
CA PHE A 397 -2.20 -11.51 22.78
C PHE A 397 -1.86 -13.01 22.55
N GLY A 398 -1.31 -13.79 23.51
CA GLY A 398 -0.86 -13.53 24.89
C GLY A 398 -1.72 -14.27 25.95
N GLY A 399 -1.17 -14.90 26.99
CA GLY A 399 0.24 -15.17 27.38
C GLY A 399 0.33 -15.67 28.84
N MET A 400 1.39 -16.41 29.22
CA MET A 400 1.68 -16.87 30.60
C MET A 400 3.20 -17.10 30.83
N HIS A 401 3.64 -17.08 32.10
CA HIS A 401 4.99 -17.47 32.57
C HIS A 401 4.91 -18.80 33.37
N PHE A 402 5.96 -19.52 33.82
CA PHE A 402 7.44 -19.37 33.91
C PHE A 402 8.10 -20.71 33.41
N HIS A 403 9.38 -21.11 33.56
CA HIS A 403 10.57 -20.73 34.37
C HIS A 403 11.89 -20.93 33.55
N PRO A 404 13.06 -20.42 34.01
CA PRO A 404 14.31 -20.43 33.24
C PRO A 404 15.28 -21.57 33.58
N GLY A 405 16.15 -21.92 32.62
CA GLY A 405 17.32 -22.80 32.78
C GLY A 405 18.60 -22.19 32.20
N THR A 406 19.74 -22.49 32.82
CA THR A 406 21.10 -22.06 32.43
C THR A 406 21.49 -22.54 31.01
N THR A 407 22.40 -21.90 30.25
CA THR A 407 23.71 -21.34 30.67
C THR A 407 24.16 -20.12 29.86
N LYS A 408 24.90 -19.19 30.49
CA LYS A 408 25.92 -18.34 29.85
C LYS A 408 27.15 -18.24 30.76
N SER A 409 28.33 -18.56 30.25
CA SER A 409 29.60 -18.41 30.96
C SER A 409 30.32 -17.14 30.50
N ASN A 410 30.63 -16.26 31.44
CA ASN A 410 31.63 -15.20 31.25
C ASN A 410 32.26 -14.91 32.61
N ALA A 411 33.59 -15.03 32.71
CA ALA A 411 34.32 -14.89 33.98
C ALA A 411 34.94 -13.49 34.13
N GLY A 412 34.98 -12.94 35.35
CA GLY A 412 35.51 -11.60 35.61
C GLY A 412 35.23 -11.08 37.02
N MET A 413 35.84 -11.71 38.04
CA MET A 413 35.63 -11.36 39.45
C MET A 413 36.01 -9.91 39.81
N LYS A 414 35.30 -9.36 40.81
CA LYS A 414 35.92 -8.53 41.87
C LYS A 414 35.13 -8.63 43.19
N HIS A 415 35.76 -8.22 44.30
CA HIS A 415 35.42 -8.60 45.67
C HIS A 415 34.50 -7.60 46.42
N GLY A 416 33.85 -8.08 47.48
CA GLY A 416 33.13 -7.30 48.51
C GLY A 416 31.95 -8.11 49.09
N LEU A 417 32.19 -9.09 49.98
CA LEU A 417 32.30 -8.98 51.46
C LEU A 417 31.00 -8.60 52.19
N SER A 418 30.64 -9.42 53.20
CA SER A 418 29.80 -9.14 54.40
C SER A 418 28.33 -8.70 54.20
N ASP A 419 27.34 -9.16 54.99
CA ASP A 419 27.29 -10.26 55.99
C ASP A 419 25.82 -10.63 56.30
N SER A 420 25.60 -11.66 57.13
CA SER A 420 24.35 -12.07 57.82
C SER A 420 23.11 -12.43 56.95
N THR A 421 22.47 -13.60 57.01
CA THR A 421 22.08 -14.57 58.08
C THR A 421 20.81 -14.21 58.89
N ALA A 422 20.16 -15.25 59.46
CA ALA A 422 18.85 -15.28 60.13
C ALA A 422 17.63 -15.13 59.18
N GLU A 423 16.74 -16.12 58.93
CA GLU A 423 15.85 -16.95 59.81
C GLU A 423 14.40 -16.41 59.84
N GLN A 424 13.32 -17.20 59.93
CA GLN A 424 13.08 -18.63 59.63
C GLN A 424 11.53 -18.91 59.56
N ASP A 425 11.15 -20.13 59.19
CA ASP A 425 9.92 -20.86 59.59
C ASP A 425 8.49 -20.44 59.12
N GLY A 426 7.55 -21.40 59.24
CA GLY A 426 6.10 -21.25 59.03
C GLY A 426 5.57 -21.76 57.66
N MET A 427 5.71 -23.03 57.25
CA MET A 427 5.31 -24.31 57.88
C MET A 427 3.80 -24.65 57.78
N ASN A 428 3.52 -25.82 57.19
CA ASN A 428 2.31 -26.67 57.26
C ASN A 428 0.98 -26.38 56.52
N SER A 429 0.61 -27.40 55.72
CA SER A 429 -0.72 -28.04 55.64
C SER A 429 -1.82 -27.35 54.79
N ASP A 430 -2.79 -28.06 54.20
CA ASP A 430 -3.09 -29.50 54.24
C ASP A 430 -3.90 -30.00 53.02
N LYS A 431 -4.07 -31.34 52.92
CA LYS A 431 -5.17 -32.07 52.22
C LYS A 431 -5.21 -32.04 50.67
N GLN A 432 -5.03 -33.21 50.01
CA GLN A 432 -6.03 -34.26 49.66
C GLN A 432 -6.81 -33.97 48.36
N SER A 433 -7.10 -34.94 47.47
CA SER A 433 -6.81 -36.39 47.46
C SER A 433 -7.14 -37.04 46.10
N ASP A 434 -6.61 -38.24 45.86
CA ASP A 434 -7.27 -39.36 45.12
C ASP A 434 -7.45 -39.22 43.56
N LYS A 435 -7.32 -40.27 42.71
CA LYS A 435 -6.92 -41.69 42.93
C LYS A 435 -6.62 -42.48 41.62
N TRP A 436 -5.47 -43.17 41.57
CA TRP A 436 -5.18 -44.45 40.83
C TRP A 436 -5.28 -44.44 39.26
N ASP A 437 -4.81 -45.45 38.50
CA ASP A 437 -4.53 -46.87 38.81
C ASP A 437 -3.35 -47.56 38.04
N MET A 438 -3.18 -48.87 38.28
CA MET A 438 -2.15 -49.87 37.86
C MET A 438 -1.43 -49.68 36.50
N LYS A 439 -0.14 -50.02 36.26
CA LYS A 439 0.77 -51.17 36.58
C LYS A 439 0.70 -52.38 35.60
N HIS A 440 1.86 -52.73 34.99
CA HIS A 440 2.39 -54.03 34.48
C HIS A 440 3.43 -53.71 33.36
N ASP A 441 4.71 -54.15 33.29
CA ASP A 441 5.53 -55.24 33.89
C ASP A 441 5.54 -56.58 33.09
N VAL A 442 6.66 -57.35 33.18
CA VAL A 442 7.18 -58.44 32.29
C VAL A 442 8.01 -57.89 31.09
N LYS A 443 9.32 -58.14 30.85
CA LYS A 443 10.41 -59.06 31.34
C LYS A 443 10.63 -60.37 30.53
N VAL A 444 11.86 -60.93 30.58
CA VAL A 444 12.37 -62.25 30.09
C VAL A 444 12.78 -62.26 28.60
N GLU A 445 13.91 -62.79 28.08
CA GLU A 445 15.28 -63.22 28.52
C GLU A 445 16.14 -63.30 27.20
N ALA A 446 17.46 -63.60 27.09
CA ALA A 446 18.46 -64.34 27.89
C ALA A 446 19.91 -63.79 27.59
N MET A 447 20.94 -63.92 28.44
CA MET A 447 21.95 -65.01 28.50
C MET A 447 22.89 -65.05 27.27
N GLU A 448 24.24 -65.07 27.31
CA GLU A 448 25.32 -65.26 28.33
C GLU A 448 26.62 -64.59 27.76
N THR A 449 27.71 -64.19 28.44
CA THR A 449 28.59 -64.86 29.43
C THR A 449 29.44 -63.88 30.28
N ASN A 450 30.05 -64.40 31.36
CA ASN A 450 31.15 -63.80 32.18
C ASN A 450 32.54 -63.87 31.46
N GLU A 451 33.69 -63.40 31.97
CA GLU A 451 34.14 -63.15 33.36
C GLU A 451 35.28 -62.09 33.49
N CYS A 452 35.59 -61.65 34.72
CA CYS A 452 36.66 -60.69 35.06
C CYS A 452 37.42 -61.11 36.33
N ARG A 453 38.78 -61.02 36.34
CA ARG A 453 39.71 -61.25 37.48
C ARG A 453 41.06 -60.56 37.22
N THR A 454 41.86 -60.06 38.19
CA THR A 454 41.75 -59.87 39.67
C THR A 454 42.84 -58.89 40.15
N SER A 455 42.92 -58.64 41.48
CA SER A 455 44.10 -58.27 42.30
C SER A 455 44.63 -56.82 42.23
N ASP A 456 44.95 -56.12 43.34
CA ASP A 456 44.84 -56.47 44.79
C ASP A 456 44.62 -55.23 45.70
N ASP A 457 44.31 -55.51 46.97
CA ASP A 457 43.82 -54.64 48.06
C ASP A 457 44.76 -53.51 48.55
N ASN A 458 44.21 -52.47 49.22
CA ASN A 458 44.30 -52.30 50.69
C ASN A 458 43.53 -51.08 51.27
N GLU A 459 43.55 -50.96 52.61
CA GLU A 459 42.61 -50.20 53.46
C GLU A 459 43.07 -48.76 53.88
N GLU A 460 42.35 -48.19 54.88
CA GLU A 460 42.68 -47.00 55.71
C GLU A 460 42.55 -45.58 55.07
N LYS A 461 42.39 -44.48 55.83
CA LYS A 461 41.53 -44.15 57.00
C LYS A 461 41.64 -42.62 57.28
N GLU A 462 40.68 -42.07 58.04
CA GLU A 462 40.78 -40.86 58.90
C GLU A 462 41.30 -39.49 58.35
N ASP A 463 40.40 -38.50 58.46
CA ASP A 463 40.60 -37.15 59.03
C ASP A 463 41.49 -36.07 58.38
N ALA A 464 40.78 -35.15 57.71
CA ALA A 464 40.74 -33.71 58.01
C ALA A 464 42.01 -32.82 58.02
N SER A 465 41.94 -31.78 57.18
CA SER A 465 42.47 -30.42 57.38
C SER A 465 43.84 -30.03 56.80
N SER A 466 43.76 -29.16 55.79
CA SER A 466 44.68 -28.04 55.48
C SER A 466 45.92 -28.26 54.59
N CYS A 467 45.94 -27.49 53.49
CA CYS A 467 47.11 -26.93 52.80
C CYS A 467 48.29 -27.84 52.40
N LYS A 468 48.39 -28.16 51.09
CA LYS A 468 49.24 -27.39 50.14
C LYS A 468 49.11 -27.81 48.67
N THR A 469 49.67 -26.96 47.82
CA THR A 469 49.99 -27.14 46.39
C THR A 469 50.75 -28.44 46.13
N GLU A 470 50.38 -29.19 45.08
CA GLU A 470 51.23 -29.32 43.88
C GLU A 470 50.53 -29.99 42.68
N VAL A 471 51.19 -29.86 41.52
CA VAL A 471 50.71 -30.07 40.15
C VAL A 471 50.47 -31.55 39.84
N ASN A 472 49.45 -31.86 39.01
CA ASN A 472 49.37 -33.14 38.31
C ASN A 472 49.12 -32.94 36.80
N GLU A 473 50.18 -32.56 36.10
CA GLU A 473 50.21 -32.08 34.71
C GLU A 473 49.85 -33.12 33.63
N ALA A 474 49.69 -34.39 34.02
CA ALA A 474 49.64 -35.52 33.10
C ALA A 474 48.41 -35.52 32.17
N ASN A 475 47.22 -35.16 32.67
CA ASN A 475 45.97 -35.27 31.90
C ASN A 475 45.81 -34.19 30.81
N CYS A 476 46.47 -33.03 30.92
CA CYS A 476 46.36 -31.97 29.91
C CYS A 476 47.09 -32.35 28.60
N ARG A 477 48.31 -32.90 28.72
CA ARG A 477 49.19 -33.17 27.56
C ARG A 477 48.58 -34.12 26.52
N TRP A 478 47.70 -35.03 26.94
CA TRP A 478 46.97 -35.94 26.03
C TRP A 478 45.91 -35.23 25.17
N GLN A 479 45.33 -34.13 25.67
CA GLN A 479 44.38 -33.31 24.91
C GLN A 479 45.12 -32.33 23.98
N ASP A 480 46.21 -31.72 24.45
CA ASP A 480 47.05 -30.82 23.66
C ASP A 480 47.67 -31.51 22.43
N GLY A 481 48.19 -32.73 22.59
CA GLY A 481 48.72 -33.52 21.48
C GLY A 481 47.66 -33.84 20.41
N LEU A 482 46.45 -34.20 20.84
CA LEU A 482 45.31 -34.49 19.96
C LEU A 482 44.82 -33.25 19.21
N PHE A 483 44.90 -32.07 19.82
CA PHE A 483 44.64 -30.78 19.15
C PHE A 483 45.72 -30.46 18.12
N LEU A 484 47.00 -30.54 18.51
CA LEU A 484 48.14 -30.25 17.63
C LEU A 484 48.17 -31.18 16.41
N GLU A 485 47.91 -32.47 16.59
CA GLU A 485 47.86 -33.42 15.48
C GLU A 485 46.71 -33.10 14.51
N LYS A 486 45.50 -32.80 15.01
CA LYS A 486 44.39 -32.36 14.17
C LYS A 486 44.71 -31.07 13.41
N ALA A 487 45.38 -30.10 14.05
CA ALA A 487 45.82 -28.87 13.41
C ALA A 487 46.86 -29.14 12.30
N MET A 488 47.83 -30.02 12.53
CA MET A 488 48.81 -30.42 11.50
C MET A 488 48.16 -31.21 10.35
N GLN A 489 47.19 -32.08 10.63
CA GLN A 489 46.42 -32.78 9.59
C GLN A 489 45.57 -31.81 8.76
N LEU A 490 44.97 -30.77 9.37
CA LEU A 490 44.22 -29.73 8.67
C LEU A 490 45.15 -28.85 7.81
N ALA A 491 46.27 -28.39 8.37
CA ALA A 491 47.28 -27.62 7.64
C ALA A 491 47.81 -28.41 6.43
N LYS A 492 48.09 -29.71 6.59
CA LYS A 492 48.50 -30.60 5.50
C LYS A 492 47.44 -30.71 4.39
N ARG A 493 46.15 -30.79 4.73
CA ARG A 493 45.06 -30.76 3.73
C ARG A 493 45.02 -29.44 2.96
N HIS A 494 45.18 -28.30 3.62
CA HIS A 494 45.25 -27.00 2.94
C HIS A 494 46.50 -26.85 2.06
N CYS A 495 47.67 -27.29 2.52
CA CYS A 495 48.90 -27.27 1.72
C CYS A 495 48.79 -28.15 0.47
N ASN A 496 48.21 -29.35 0.59
CA ASN A 496 47.95 -30.22 -0.56
C ASN A 496 47.01 -29.53 -1.56
N ALA A 497 45.85 -29.03 -1.12
CA ALA A 497 44.89 -28.36 -2.01
C ALA A 497 45.45 -27.09 -2.69
N LEU A 498 46.31 -26.33 -2.01
CA LEU A 498 47.03 -25.19 -2.60
C LEU A 498 48.03 -25.64 -3.68
N PHE A 499 48.69 -26.80 -3.49
CA PHE A 499 49.57 -27.39 -4.49
C PHE A 499 48.78 -27.94 -5.68
N ASP A 500 47.70 -28.68 -5.43
CA ASP A 500 46.82 -29.24 -6.46
C ASP A 500 46.17 -28.12 -7.29
N TYR A 501 45.73 -27.03 -6.66
CA TYR A 501 45.31 -25.80 -7.33
C TYR A 501 46.43 -25.16 -8.17
N ALA A 502 47.66 -25.04 -7.65
CA ALA A 502 48.78 -24.47 -8.39
C ALA A 502 49.20 -25.31 -9.61
N VAL A 503 48.91 -26.62 -9.61
CA VAL A 503 49.17 -27.54 -10.74
C VAL A 503 48.02 -27.57 -11.75
N THR A 504 46.76 -27.49 -11.29
CA THR A 504 45.56 -27.67 -12.14
C THR A 504 44.90 -26.37 -12.59
N GLY A 505 45.04 -25.29 -11.81
CA GLY A 505 44.22 -24.08 -11.93
C GLY A 505 42.78 -24.23 -11.43
N ASP A 506 42.37 -25.40 -10.92
CA ASP A 506 40.97 -25.68 -10.58
C ASP A 506 40.62 -25.22 -9.16
N VAL A 507 39.81 -24.16 -9.07
CA VAL A 507 39.35 -23.54 -7.81
C VAL A 507 38.60 -24.55 -6.92
N LYS A 508 38.00 -25.61 -7.48
CA LYS A 508 37.32 -26.67 -6.72
C LYS A 508 38.25 -27.39 -5.73
N MET A 509 39.55 -27.47 -6.02
CA MET A 509 40.55 -28.01 -5.09
C MET A 509 40.58 -27.23 -3.76
N LEU A 510 40.49 -25.90 -3.83
CA LEU A 510 40.48 -25.02 -2.65
C LEU A 510 39.14 -25.11 -1.89
N LEU A 511 38.02 -25.10 -2.62
CA LEU A 511 36.67 -25.22 -2.06
C LEU A 511 36.47 -26.56 -1.32
N GLY A 512 37.05 -27.66 -1.83
CA GLY A 512 36.93 -28.99 -1.24
C GLY A 512 37.42 -29.10 0.21
N VAL A 513 38.47 -28.36 0.59
CA VAL A 513 38.92 -28.31 1.99
C VAL A 513 37.99 -27.44 2.85
N GLN A 514 37.45 -26.38 2.26
CA GLN A 514 36.53 -25.44 2.91
C GLN A 514 35.06 -25.90 2.93
N ARG A 515 34.73 -27.11 2.41
CA ARG A 515 33.36 -27.65 2.35
C ARG A 515 32.57 -27.55 3.66
N HIS A 516 33.25 -27.63 4.80
CA HIS A 516 32.67 -27.49 6.15
C HIS A 516 32.07 -26.10 6.43
N LEU A 517 32.48 -25.05 5.70
CA LEU A 517 31.95 -23.69 5.82
C LEU A 517 30.66 -23.48 5.01
N THR A 518 30.32 -24.37 4.06
CA THR A 518 29.08 -24.25 3.25
C THR A 518 27.80 -24.38 4.06
N VAL A 519 27.90 -24.97 5.26
CA VAL A 519 26.83 -25.13 6.25
C VAL A 519 26.61 -23.86 7.09
N VAL A 520 27.56 -22.93 7.10
CA VAL A 520 27.50 -21.71 7.91
C VAL A 520 26.55 -20.70 7.27
N GLN A 521 25.68 -20.11 8.09
CA GLN A 521 24.72 -19.08 7.73
C GLN A 521 25.16 -17.70 8.26
N ASP A 522 24.74 -16.62 7.62
CA ASP A 522 24.99 -15.24 8.03
C ASP A 522 23.92 -14.70 9.01
N GLU A 523 23.89 -13.37 9.22
CA GLU A 523 22.90 -12.71 10.09
C GLU A 523 21.44 -12.75 9.55
N ASN A 524 21.21 -13.19 8.31
CA ASN A 524 19.91 -13.36 7.67
C ASN A 524 19.50 -14.85 7.55
N GLY A 525 20.36 -15.78 7.98
CA GLY A 525 20.21 -17.20 7.70
C GLY A 525 20.68 -17.62 6.29
N ASP A 526 21.30 -16.74 5.51
CA ASP A 526 21.77 -17.06 4.15
C ASP A 526 23.11 -17.83 4.21
N ASN A 527 23.16 -19.00 3.55
CA ASN A 527 24.40 -19.79 3.41
C ASN A 527 25.18 -19.42 2.14
N VAL A 528 26.34 -20.04 1.92
CA VAL A 528 27.22 -19.75 0.77
C VAL A 528 26.51 -19.92 -0.59
N LEU A 529 25.57 -20.85 -0.73
CA LEU A 529 24.76 -21.00 -1.95
C LEU A 529 23.73 -19.87 -2.10
N HIS A 530 23.08 -19.44 -1.01
CA HIS A 530 22.17 -18.28 -1.04
C HIS A 530 22.93 -17.03 -1.50
N LEU A 531 24.07 -16.72 -0.88
CA LEU A 531 24.89 -15.56 -1.22
C LEU A 531 25.43 -15.59 -2.66
N ALA A 532 25.89 -16.76 -3.14
CA ALA A 532 26.33 -16.91 -4.53
C ALA A 532 25.20 -16.64 -5.54
N ILE A 533 23.96 -17.01 -5.19
CA ILE A 533 22.76 -16.77 -6.03
C ILE A 533 22.33 -15.30 -5.95
N ILE A 534 22.29 -14.70 -4.76
CA ILE A 534 21.97 -13.27 -4.55
C ILE A 534 22.95 -12.36 -5.33
N HIS A 535 24.23 -12.73 -5.41
CA HIS A 535 25.25 -12.01 -6.17
C HIS A 535 25.39 -12.44 -7.65
N LEU A 536 24.47 -13.28 -8.15
CA LEU A 536 24.39 -13.72 -9.55
C LEU A 536 25.65 -14.46 -10.05
N HIS A 537 26.34 -15.19 -9.18
CA HIS A 537 27.60 -15.89 -9.47
C HIS A 537 27.35 -17.34 -9.90
N THR A 538 26.77 -17.53 -11.10
CA THR A 538 26.39 -18.84 -11.66
C THR A 538 27.53 -19.88 -11.62
N GLU A 539 28.74 -19.50 -12.06
CA GLU A 539 29.92 -20.36 -12.04
C GLU A 539 30.35 -20.75 -10.63
N LEU A 540 30.18 -19.87 -9.62
CA LEU A 540 30.47 -20.22 -8.23
C LEU A 540 29.48 -21.27 -7.72
N VAL A 541 28.20 -21.16 -8.07
CA VAL A 541 27.18 -22.17 -7.72
C VAL A 541 27.52 -23.53 -8.34
N ARG A 542 27.91 -23.58 -9.62
CA ARG A 542 28.37 -24.81 -10.28
C ARG A 542 29.56 -25.46 -9.54
N ASN A 543 30.60 -24.68 -9.29
CA ASN A 543 31.81 -25.16 -8.61
C ASN A 543 31.52 -25.62 -7.16
N LEU A 544 30.55 -25.02 -6.46
CA LEU A 544 30.12 -25.50 -5.14
C LEU A 544 29.33 -26.82 -5.24
N LEU A 545 28.35 -26.92 -6.16
CA LEU A 545 27.51 -28.12 -6.32
C LEU A 545 28.32 -29.36 -6.73
N GLU A 546 29.39 -29.20 -7.52
CA GLU A 546 30.32 -30.30 -7.86
C GLU A 546 31.21 -30.74 -6.68
N VAL A 547 31.48 -29.86 -5.72
CA VAL A 547 32.41 -30.07 -4.60
C VAL A 547 31.75 -30.70 -3.36
N MET A 548 30.42 -30.67 -3.29
CA MET A 548 29.65 -31.03 -2.09
C MET A 548 29.07 -32.48 -1.97
N PRO A 549 29.25 -33.45 -2.89
CA PRO A 549 28.41 -34.67 -2.91
C PRO A 549 28.63 -35.66 -1.73
N ASP A 550 29.77 -35.64 -1.04
CA ASP A 550 30.18 -36.75 -0.15
C ASP A 550 29.45 -36.85 1.21
N LEU A 551 28.94 -35.75 1.76
CA LEU A 551 28.23 -35.75 3.05
C LEU A 551 27.15 -34.66 3.11
N ASN A 552 25.97 -35.02 3.61
CA ASN A 552 24.89 -34.08 4.00
C ASN A 552 24.40 -33.11 2.89
N TYR A 553 24.68 -33.43 1.63
CA TYR A 553 24.38 -32.63 0.43
C TYR A 553 22.96 -32.04 0.41
N ASN A 554 21.96 -32.89 0.68
CA ASN A 554 20.55 -32.51 0.69
C ASN A 554 20.23 -31.43 1.73
N ASP A 555 20.86 -31.44 2.91
CA ASP A 555 20.56 -30.52 3.99
C ASP A 555 21.11 -29.11 3.71
N ILE A 556 22.15 -29.00 2.87
CA ILE A 556 22.80 -27.72 2.51
C ILE A 556 22.13 -27.08 1.30
N ILE A 557 21.73 -27.89 0.31
CA ILE A 557 20.95 -27.45 -0.87
C ILE A 557 19.52 -27.06 -0.48
N ASN A 558 18.96 -27.71 0.54
CA ASN A 558 17.61 -27.43 1.04
C ASN A 558 17.59 -26.64 2.35
N MET A 559 18.73 -26.09 2.76
CA MET A 559 18.85 -25.15 3.86
C MET A 559 17.93 -23.94 3.61
N ARG A 560 17.31 -23.42 4.67
CA ARG A 560 16.37 -22.30 4.60
C ARG A 560 16.91 -21.12 5.41
N ASN A 561 16.84 -19.92 4.85
CA ASN A 561 17.15 -18.66 5.53
C ASN A 561 15.98 -18.18 6.43
N ASP A 562 16.09 -17.00 7.04
CA ASP A 562 15.04 -16.44 7.92
C ASP A 562 13.73 -16.10 7.18
N LEU A 563 13.76 -16.01 5.85
CA LEU A 563 12.57 -15.91 5.00
C LEU A 563 11.97 -17.28 4.65
N TYR A 564 12.50 -18.36 5.24
CA TYR A 564 12.21 -19.76 4.96
C TYR A 564 12.44 -20.17 3.49
N GLN A 565 13.16 -19.35 2.72
CA GLN A 565 13.50 -19.59 1.32
C GLN A 565 14.72 -20.50 1.22
N THR A 566 14.75 -21.38 0.22
CA THR A 566 15.94 -22.19 -0.14
C THR A 566 16.72 -21.53 -1.28
N PRO A 567 17.96 -21.97 -1.59
CA PRO A 567 18.70 -21.55 -2.79
C PRO A 567 17.88 -21.63 -4.08
N LEU A 568 17.00 -22.64 -4.21
CA LEU A 568 16.12 -22.80 -5.38
C LEU A 568 15.03 -21.71 -5.45
N HIS A 569 14.47 -21.27 -4.31
CA HIS A 569 13.53 -20.15 -4.26
C HIS A 569 14.22 -18.85 -4.71
N LEU A 570 15.44 -18.59 -4.22
CA LEU A 570 16.23 -17.43 -4.62
C LEU A 570 16.64 -17.47 -6.09
N ALA A 571 16.97 -18.63 -6.65
CA ALA A 571 17.30 -18.79 -8.08
C ALA A 571 16.11 -18.46 -9.00
N VAL A 572 14.88 -18.76 -8.56
CA VAL A 572 13.65 -18.37 -9.25
C VAL A 572 13.40 -16.86 -9.14
N ILE A 573 13.48 -16.28 -7.94
CA ILE A 573 13.27 -14.84 -7.69
C ILE A 573 14.27 -13.98 -8.47
N THR A 574 15.54 -14.41 -8.51
CA THR A 574 16.62 -13.73 -9.27
C THR A 574 16.64 -14.06 -10.78
N LYS A 575 15.69 -14.86 -11.26
CA LYS A 575 15.48 -15.26 -12.66
C LYS A 575 16.68 -15.96 -13.31
N GLN A 576 17.42 -16.75 -12.53
CA GLN A 576 18.61 -17.48 -12.98
C GLN A 576 18.26 -18.88 -13.50
N ALA A 577 17.69 -18.96 -14.70
CA ALA A 577 17.22 -20.22 -15.30
C ALA A 577 18.27 -21.34 -15.36
N GLU A 578 19.54 -21.01 -15.66
CA GLU A 578 20.64 -21.98 -15.64
C GLU A 578 20.88 -22.57 -14.24
N VAL A 579 20.85 -21.71 -13.21
CA VAL A 579 21.07 -22.13 -11.81
C VAL A 579 19.88 -22.93 -11.29
N VAL A 580 18.65 -22.61 -11.72
CA VAL A 580 17.47 -23.46 -11.47
C VAL A 580 17.66 -24.85 -12.07
N GLU A 581 18.15 -24.97 -13.30
CA GLU A 581 18.41 -26.26 -13.93
C GLU A 581 19.51 -27.06 -13.19
N ASP A 582 20.60 -26.39 -12.82
CA ASP A 582 21.73 -27.03 -12.14
C ASP A 582 21.40 -27.42 -10.67
N LEU A 583 20.58 -26.64 -9.95
CA LEU A 583 20.04 -27.02 -8.64
C LEU A 583 19.04 -28.19 -8.72
N LEU A 584 18.23 -28.27 -9.78
CA LEU A 584 17.32 -29.40 -10.00
C LEU A 584 18.08 -30.69 -10.33
N LYS A 585 19.17 -30.61 -11.12
CA LYS A 585 20.10 -31.75 -11.32
C LYS A 585 20.75 -32.18 -10.01
N ALA A 586 21.09 -31.22 -9.15
CA ALA A 586 21.61 -31.44 -7.80
C ALA A 586 20.56 -31.92 -6.77
N GLY A 587 19.32 -32.22 -7.19
CA GLY A 587 18.31 -32.84 -6.34
C GLY A 587 17.64 -31.90 -5.33
N ALA A 588 17.67 -30.59 -5.56
CA ALA A 588 16.95 -29.62 -4.72
C ALA A 588 15.46 -29.97 -4.57
N ASP A 589 14.94 -29.85 -3.35
CA ASP A 589 13.58 -30.25 -3.02
C ASP A 589 12.57 -29.13 -3.31
N VAL A 590 11.88 -29.32 -4.42
CA VAL A 590 10.80 -28.47 -4.94
C VAL A 590 9.55 -28.45 -4.07
N SER A 591 9.44 -29.36 -3.09
CA SER A 591 8.28 -29.46 -2.19
C SER A 591 8.32 -28.51 -1.00
N LEU A 592 9.48 -27.90 -0.73
CA LEU A 592 9.62 -26.87 0.30
C LEU A 592 8.96 -25.56 -0.16
N LEU A 593 8.42 -24.82 0.80
CA LEU A 593 7.72 -23.55 0.61
C LEU A 593 8.51 -22.40 1.26
N ASP A 594 8.25 -21.16 0.88
CA ASP A 594 8.74 -19.97 1.59
C ASP A 594 7.89 -19.63 2.85
N ARG A 595 8.21 -18.53 3.53
CA ARG A 595 7.46 -18.01 4.70
C ARG A 595 6.00 -17.62 4.42
N HIS A 596 5.59 -17.52 3.15
CA HIS A 596 4.23 -17.20 2.70
C HIS A 596 3.50 -18.44 2.16
N GLY A 597 4.11 -19.63 2.26
CA GLY A 597 3.58 -20.86 1.71
C GLY A 597 3.70 -20.96 0.18
N ASN A 598 4.42 -20.07 -0.49
CA ASN A 598 4.68 -20.20 -1.92
C ASN A 598 5.66 -21.35 -2.17
N SER A 599 5.33 -22.26 -3.08
CA SER A 599 6.33 -23.16 -3.65
C SER A 599 7.15 -22.43 -4.72
N VAL A 600 8.27 -23.02 -5.15
CA VAL A 600 9.08 -22.51 -6.28
C VAL A 600 8.28 -22.29 -7.56
N LEU A 601 7.16 -23.01 -7.75
CA LEU A 601 6.28 -22.84 -8.90
C LEU A 601 5.38 -21.58 -8.78
N HIS A 602 4.91 -21.27 -7.57
CA HIS A 602 4.16 -20.03 -7.28
C HIS A 602 5.03 -18.79 -7.53
N LEU A 603 6.31 -18.85 -7.15
CA LEU A 603 7.27 -17.78 -7.42
C LEU A 603 7.52 -17.62 -8.93
N ALA A 604 7.74 -18.71 -9.67
CA ALA A 604 7.92 -18.64 -11.13
C ALA A 604 6.69 -18.11 -11.87
N ALA A 605 5.49 -18.49 -11.41
CA ALA A 605 4.21 -17.97 -11.89
C ALA A 605 4.05 -16.46 -11.65
N THR A 606 4.42 -15.99 -10.45
CA THR A 606 4.37 -14.57 -10.05
C THR A 606 5.36 -13.72 -10.86
N GLU A 607 6.58 -14.23 -11.05
CA GLU A 607 7.63 -13.53 -11.79
C GLU A 607 7.45 -13.58 -13.32
N GLY A 608 6.47 -14.37 -13.81
CA GLY A 608 6.06 -14.45 -15.20
C GLY A 608 7.09 -15.06 -16.16
N ASP A 609 8.15 -15.71 -15.65
CA ASP A 609 9.27 -16.24 -16.43
C ASP A 609 8.92 -17.58 -17.09
N ASP A 610 8.71 -17.54 -18.40
CA ASP A 610 8.30 -18.68 -19.21
C ASP A 610 9.43 -19.72 -19.39
N LYS A 611 10.69 -19.37 -19.17
CA LYS A 611 11.80 -20.33 -19.27
C LYS A 611 11.91 -21.15 -18.00
N ILE A 612 11.93 -20.47 -16.86
CA ILE A 612 12.01 -21.08 -15.53
C ILE A 612 10.79 -21.97 -15.27
N LEU A 613 9.58 -21.48 -15.60
CA LEU A 613 8.37 -22.28 -15.50
C LEU A 613 8.46 -23.56 -16.37
N SER A 614 8.98 -23.46 -17.60
CA SER A 614 9.17 -24.62 -18.48
C SER A 614 10.24 -25.61 -17.98
N LEU A 615 11.19 -25.18 -17.14
CA LEU A 615 12.19 -26.06 -16.53
C LEU A 615 11.60 -26.78 -15.32
N LEU A 616 10.87 -26.03 -14.47
CA LEU A 616 10.17 -26.56 -13.30
C LEU A 616 9.11 -27.61 -13.69
N LEU A 617 8.24 -27.32 -14.67
CA LEU A 617 7.15 -28.23 -15.08
C LEU A 617 7.64 -29.57 -15.68
N LYS A 618 8.88 -29.63 -16.21
CA LYS A 618 9.50 -30.88 -16.69
C LYS A 618 9.93 -31.80 -15.53
N HIS A 619 10.05 -31.29 -14.30
CA HIS A 619 10.53 -32.06 -13.16
C HIS A 619 9.38 -32.83 -12.49
N LYS A 620 9.45 -34.17 -12.52
CA LYS A 620 8.34 -35.08 -12.14
C LYS A 620 7.68 -34.81 -10.78
N LYS A 621 8.42 -34.31 -9.77
CA LYS A 621 7.86 -33.91 -8.47
C LYS A 621 6.90 -32.72 -8.61
N ILE A 622 7.26 -31.73 -9.43
CA ILE A 622 6.47 -30.49 -9.60
C ILE A 622 5.15 -30.78 -10.31
N SER A 623 5.14 -31.68 -11.29
CA SER A 623 3.94 -32.09 -12.02
C SER A 623 2.84 -32.69 -11.12
N GLN A 624 3.15 -33.10 -9.88
CA GLN A 624 2.20 -33.61 -8.88
C GLN A 624 1.77 -32.53 -7.86
N MET A 625 2.30 -31.31 -7.97
CA MET A 625 2.19 -30.24 -6.97
C MET A 625 1.66 -28.93 -7.56
N VAL A 626 1.12 -28.95 -8.79
CA VAL A 626 0.77 -27.70 -9.50
C VAL A 626 -0.52 -27.05 -9.00
N ASP A 627 -1.52 -27.84 -8.61
CA ASP A 627 -2.81 -27.34 -8.11
C ASP A 627 -2.78 -26.90 -6.64
N LEU A 628 -1.65 -27.13 -5.94
CA LEU A 628 -1.46 -26.68 -4.56
C LEU A 628 -1.67 -25.17 -4.45
N SER A 629 -2.29 -24.75 -3.35
CA SER A 629 -2.46 -23.34 -2.96
C SER A 629 -1.31 -22.88 -2.07
N ASN A 630 -0.92 -21.61 -2.18
CA ASN A 630 -0.03 -20.96 -1.22
C ASN A 630 -0.75 -20.57 0.08
N GLY A 631 -0.04 -19.94 1.02
CA GLY A 631 -0.61 -19.49 2.31
C GLY A 631 -1.66 -18.37 2.21
N GLU A 632 -1.80 -17.76 1.03
CA GLU A 632 -2.85 -16.78 0.72
C GLU A 632 -4.07 -17.43 0.04
N GLY A 633 -4.08 -18.76 -0.12
CA GLY A 633 -5.16 -19.54 -0.74
C GLY A 633 -5.11 -19.63 -2.27
N LEU A 634 -4.04 -19.13 -2.91
CA LEU A 634 -3.93 -19.01 -4.37
C LEU A 634 -3.07 -20.14 -4.95
N SER A 635 -3.64 -20.97 -5.84
CA SER A 635 -2.85 -21.91 -6.66
C SER A 635 -2.12 -21.22 -7.82
N ALA A 636 -1.10 -21.87 -8.38
CA ALA A 636 -0.19 -21.29 -9.38
C ALA A 636 -0.87 -20.65 -10.61
N ILE A 637 -2.01 -21.18 -11.09
CA ILE A 637 -2.75 -20.58 -12.21
C ILE A 637 -3.29 -19.17 -11.90
N HIS A 638 -3.77 -18.94 -10.68
CA HIS A 638 -4.24 -17.63 -10.24
C HIS A 638 -3.09 -16.61 -10.27
N MET A 639 -1.90 -17.01 -9.82
CA MET A 639 -0.72 -16.15 -9.81
C MET A 639 -0.27 -15.79 -11.23
N VAL A 640 -0.34 -16.71 -12.20
CA VAL A 640 -0.05 -16.41 -13.61
C VAL A 640 -1.05 -15.41 -14.20
N VAL A 641 -2.34 -15.55 -13.87
CA VAL A 641 -3.39 -14.61 -14.32
C VAL A 641 -3.20 -13.23 -13.67
N MET A 642 -2.83 -13.17 -12.38
CA MET A 642 -2.49 -11.91 -11.69
C MET A 642 -1.20 -11.26 -12.21
N ALA A 643 -0.22 -12.06 -12.64
CA ALA A 643 1.01 -11.60 -13.29
C ALA A 643 0.83 -11.24 -14.78
N ASN A 644 -0.36 -11.47 -15.35
CA ASN A 644 -0.69 -11.24 -16.76
C ASN A 644 0.27 -11.94 -17.76
N SER A 645 0.81 -13.12 -17.40
CA SER A 645 1.81 -13.83 -18.23
C SER A 645 1.16 -14.91 -19.11
N MET A 646 0.68 -14.49 -20.29
CA MET A 646 0.07 -15.40 -21.28
C MET A 646 0.98 -16.59 -21.66
N SER A 647 2.30 -16.38 -21.73
CA SER A 647 3.26 -17.46 -22.04
C SER A 647 3.32 -18.50 -20.94
N CYS A 648 3.27 -18.08 -19.67
CA CYS A 648 3.20 -18.98 -18.53
C CYS A 648 1.86 -19.74 -18.49
N LEU A 649 0.75 -19.08 -18.84
CA LEU A 649 -0.59 -19.70 -18.81
C LEU A 649 -0.68 -20.86 -19.82
N LYS A 650 -0.13 -20.66 -21.02
CA LYS A 650 0.03 -21.73 -22.03
C LYS A 650 0.78 -22.94 -21.49
N GLN A 651 1.83 -22.74 -20.71
CA GLN A 651 2.65 -23.83 -20.17
C GLN A 651 1.96 -24.57 -19.03
N LEU A 652 1.25 -23.86 -18.14
CA LEU A 652 0.44 -24.50 -17.09
C LEU A 652 -0.67 -25.36 -17.70
N ILE A 653 -1.46 -24.82 -18.63
CA ILE A 653 -2.57 -25.57 -19.23
C ILE A 653 -2.03 -26.78 -20.03
N ALA A 654 -0.91 -26.62 -20.75
CA ALA A 654 -0.23 -27.75 -21.39
C ALA A 654 0.39 -28.78 -20.43
N ALA A 655 0.53 -28.46 -19.14
CA ALA A 655 0.95 -29.37 -18.08
C ALA A 655 -0.22 -30.03 -17.31
N GLY A 656 -1.48 -29.71 -17.66
CA GLY A 656 -2.67 -30.38 -17.11
C GLY A 656 -3.19 -29.82 -15.78
N VAL A 657 -2.99 -28.53 -15.52
CA VAL A 657 -3.49 -27.85 -14.30
C VAL A 657 -5.02 -27.76 -14.30
N ASN A 658 -5.63 -27.90 -13.12
CA ASN A 658 -7.06 -27.64 -12.95
C ASN A 658 -7.36 -26.14 -13.15
N VAL A 659 -7.88 -25.79 -14.32
CA VAL A 659 -8.24 -24.41 -14.68
C VAL A 659 -9.40 -23.87 -13.84
N ASN A 660 -10.25 -24.76 -13.34
CA ASN A 660 -11.42 -24.47 -12.51
C ASN A 660 -11.11 -24.65 -11.00
N ALA A 661 -9.83 -24.65 -10.62
CA ALA A 661 -9.44 -24.50 -9.22
C ALA A 661 -9.97 -23.17 -8.68
N GLN A 662 -10.51 -23.19 -7.46
CA GLN A 662 -10.99 -22.01 -6.74
C GLN A 662 -9.94 -21.57 -5.70
N GLU A 663 -9.73 -20.27 -5.51
CA GLU A 663 -8.94 -19.74 -4.39
C GLU A 663 -9.72 -19.71 -3.07
N GLN A 664 -9.00 -19.82 -1.94
CA GLN A 664 -9.61 -20.17 -0.64
C GLN A 664 -10.30 -19.00 0.12
N LYS A 665 -10.25 -17.76 -0.35
CA LYS A 665 -10.83 -16.60 0.35
C LYS A 665 -12.25 -16.27 -0.10
N SER A 666 -12.52 -16.40 -1.40
CA SER A 666 -13.82 -16.07 -2.01
C SER A 666 -14.29 -17.08 -3.07
N GLY A 667 -13.55 -18.16 -3.30
CA GLY A 667 -13.93 -19.19 -4.25
C GLY A 667 -13.71 -18.80 -5.72
N ARG A 668 -12.91 -17.76 -5.99
CA ARG A 668 -12.70 -17.27 -7.37
C ARG A 668 -11.85 -18.25 -8.18
N THR A 669 -12.25 -18.51 -9.42
CA THR A 669 -11.42 -19.26 -10.39
C THR A 669 -10.50 -18.34 -11.20
N ALA A 670 -9.57 -18.92 -11.95
CA ALA A 670 -8.71 -18.20 -12.89
C ALA A 670 -9.50 -17.30 -13.88
N LEU A 671 -10.70 -17.73 -14.29
CA LEU A 671 -11.58 -16.96 -15.20
C LEU A 671 -12.15 -15.70 -14.52
N HIS A 672 -12.57 -15.79 -13.25
CA HIS A 672 -13.02 -14.63 -12.48
C HIS A 672 -11.92 -13.56 -12.40
N LEU A 673 -10.68 -13.96 -12.08
CA LEU A 673 -9.54 -13.03 -11.98
C LEU A 673 -9.16 -12.41 -13.33
N ALA A 674 -9.38 -13.10 -14.46
CA ALA A 674 -9.15 -12.55 -15.79
C ALA A 674 -10.21 -11.51 -16.18
N VAL A 675 -11.48 -11.75 -15.83
CA VAL A 675 -12.59 -10.80 -16.01
C VAL A 675 -12.44 -9.58 -15.09
N GLU A 676 -12.01 -9.79 -13.84
CA GLU A 676 -11.75 -8.74 -12.85
C GLU A 676 -10.57 -7.80 -13.24
N GLN A 677 -9.68 -8.27 -14.12
CA GLN A 677 -8.62 -7.46 -14.75
C GLN A 677 -9.02 -6.87 -16.11
N GLU A 678 -10.26 -7.05 -16.54
CA GLU A 678 -10.78 -6.67 -17.87
C GLU A 678 -9.97 -7.28 -19.05
N ASN A 679 -9.32 -8.41 -18.80
CA ASN A 679 -8.29 -8.99 -19.65
C ASN A 679 -8.88 -9.97 -20.67
N ILE A 680 -9.50 -9.44 -21.72
CA ILE A 680 -10.13 -10.20 -22.81
C ILE A 680 -9.19 -11.28 -23.40
N PRO A 681 -7.88 -11.03 -23.66
CA PRO A 681 -6.97 -12.08 -24.12
C PRO A 681 -6.82 -13.27 -23.16
N LEU A 682 -6.72 -13.04 -21.84
CA LEU A 682 -6.64 -14.14 -20.87
C LEU A 682 -7.98 -14.87 -20.73
N ALA A 683 -9.08 -14.14 -20.59
CA ALA A 683 -10.41 -14.73 -20.47
C ALA A 683 -10.75 -15.60 -21.70
N GLY A 684 -10.55 -15.07 -22.92
CA GLY A 684 -10.73 -15.81 -24.16
C GLY A 684 -9.77 -17.01 -24.31
N PHE A 685 -8.56 -16.94 -23.75
CA PHE A 685 -7.64 -18.09 -23.76
C PHE A 685 -8.07 -19.20 -22.80
N LEU A 686 -8.51 -18.85 -21.59
CA LEU A 686 -9.07 -19.79 -20.61
C LEU A 686 -10.30 -20.51 -21.16
N LEU A 687 -11.22 -19.77 -21.80
CA LEU A 687 -12.44 -20.32 -22.40
C LEU A 687 -12.16 -21.21 -23.63
N LEU A 688 -11.23 -20.82 -24.51
CA LEU A 688 -11.02 -21.52 -25.80
C LEU A 688 -9.92 -22.60 -25.79
N GLN A 689 -9.01 -22.59 -24.81
CA GLN A 689 -7.91 -23.56 -24.71
C GLN A 689 -7.72 -24.15 -23.30
N GLY A 690 -8.32 -23.56 -22.27
CA GLY A 690 -8.29 -24.07 -20.90
C GLY A 690 -9.45 -24.96 -20.50
N ASP A 691 -10.50 -25.05 -21.32
CA ASP A 691 -11.79 -25.68 -20.97
C ASP A 691 -12.35 -25.13 -19.65
N ALA A 692 -12.18 -23.81 -19.45
CA ALA A 692 -12.62 -23.12 -18.25
C ALA A 692 -14.15 -23.10 -18.18
N ASP A 693 -14.68 -23.54 -17.05
CA ASP A 693 -16.11 -23.51 -16.79
C ASP A 693 -16.59 -22.05 -16.70
N VAL A 694 -17.54 -21.72 -17.57
CA VAL A 694 -17.99 -20.34 -17.82
C VAL A 694 -18.89 -19.83 -16.69
N ASP A 695 -19.64 -20.75 -16.08
CA ASP A 695 -20.68 -20.48 -15.08
C ASP A 695 -20.30 -20.97 -13.67
N SER A 696 -19.04 -21.35 -13.47
CA SER A 696 -18.44 -21.58 -12.14
C SER A 696 -18.74 -20.43 -11.20
N THR A 697 -19.15 -20.74 -9.96
CA THR A 697 -19.52 -19.75 -8.94
C THR A 697 -18.40 -19.51 -7.92
N THR A 698 -18.43 -18.33 -7.32
CA THR A 698 -17.72 -17.96 -6.08
C THR A 698 -18.48 -18.46 -4.83
N TYR A 699 -17.89 -18.31 -3.64
CA TYR A 699 -18.58 -18.62 -2.37
C TYR A 699 -19.83 -17.75 -2.15
N ASP A 700 -19.89 -16.56 -2.76
CA ASP A 700 -21.04 -15.65 -2.74
C ASP A 700 -22.04 -15.91 -3.89
N GLY A 701 -21.89 -17.02 -4.62
CA GLY A 701 -22.74 -17.40 -5.77
C GLY A 701 -22.47 -16.61 -7.06
N THR A 702 -21.65 -15.55 -7.04
CA THR A 702 -21.36 -14.75 -8.25
C THR A 702 -20.54 -15.57 -9.26
N THR A 703 -20.89 -15.45 -10.55
CA THR A 703 -20.19 -16.04 -11.70
C THR A 703 -19.33 -15.00 -12.43
N PRO A 704 -18.44 -15.37 -13.37
CA PRO A 704 -17.68 -14.40 -14.17
C PRO A 704 -18.58 -13.43 -14.96
N LEU A 705 -19.80 -13.87 -15.33
CA LEU A 705 -20.77 -13.04 -16.05
C LEU A 705 -21.33 -11.91 -15.18
N HIS A 706 -21.57 -12.16 -13.88
CA HIS A 706 -21.93 -11.11 -12.91
C HIS A 706 -20.86 -10.00 -12.86
N ILE A 707 -19.58 -10.38 -12.75
CA ILE A 707 -18.45 -9.42 -12.69
C ILE A 707 -18.36 -8.60 -13.99
N ALA A 708 -18.56 -9.22 -15.15
CA ALA A 708 -18.58 -8.52 -16.43
C ALA A 708 -19.77 -7.56 -16.55
N ALA A 709 -20.94 -7.93 -16.01
CA ALA A 709 -22.17 -7.15 -16.05
C ALA A 709 -22.14 -5.93 -15.11
N ALA A 710 -21.77 -6.13 -13.84
CA ALA A 710 -21.65 -5.09 -12.83
C ALA A 710 -20.63 -4.00 -13.21
N ARG A 711 -19.62 -4.35 -14.04
CA ARG A 711 -18.64 -3.41 -14.60
C ARG A 711 -19.05 -2.80 -15.94
N GLY A 712 -20.17 -3.21 -16.52
CA GLY A 712 -20.63 -2.72 -17.82
C GLY A 712 -19.73 -3.13 -19.01
N SER A 713 -18.93 -4.19 -18.87
CA SER A 713 -17.88 -4.56 -19.84
C SER A 713 -18.44 -5.38 -21.01
N THR A 714 -19.02 -4.68 -21.99
CA THR A 714 -19.70 -5.26 -23.17
C THR A 714 -18.89 -6.32 -23.90
N LYS A 715 -17.58 -6.12 -24.06
CA LYS A 715 -16.69 -7.08 -24.75
C LYS A 715 -16.52 -8.39 -23.96
N LEU A 716 -16.44 -8.33 -22.64
CA LEU A 716 -16.34 -9.54 -21.81
C LEU A 716 -17.69 -10.23 -21.64
N ALA A 717 -18.78 -9.46 -21.46
CA ALA A 717 -20.13 -10.00 -21.47
C ALA A 717 -20.43 -10.74 -22.79
N ALA A 718 -20.06 -10.17 -23.94
CA ALA A 718 -20.21 -10.82 -25.25
C ALA A 718 -19.34 -12.08 -25.40
N VAL A 719 -18.09 -12.08 -24.91
CA VAL A 719 -17.20 -13.27 -24.97
C VAL A 719 -17.70 -14.39 -24.07
N LEU A 720 -18.12 -14.09 -22.84
CA LEU A 720 -18.70 -15.08 -21.91
C LEU A 720 -20.02 -15.63 -22.45
N LYS A 721 -20.91 -14.75 -22.92
CA LYS A 721 -22.21 -15.16 -23.49
C LYS A 721 -22.05 -15.99 -24.77
N ALA A 722 -21.04 -15.71 -25.59
CA ALA A 722 -20.69 -16.52 -26.76
C ALA A 722 -19.99 -17.84 -26.41
N ALA A 723 -19.34 -17.94 -25.24
CA ALA A 723 -18.77 -19.19 -24.73
C ALA A 723 -19.83 -20.11 -24.07
N GLY A 724 -21.01 -19.57 -23.74
CA GLY A 724 -22.16 -20.35 -23.27
C GLY A 724 -22.89 -19.78 -22.04
N ALA A 725 -22.33 -18.75 -21.39
CA ALA A 725 -22.74 -18.31 -20.06
C ALA A 725 -24.25 -18.03 -19.90
N ASP A 726 -24.80 -18.41 -18.74
CA ASP A 726 -26.21 -18.21 -18.39
C ASP A 726 -26.45 -16.91 -17.60
N PRO A 727 -27.17 -15.91 -18.17
CA PRO A 727 -27.52 -14.66 -17.50
C PRO A 727 -28.65 -14.80 -16.47
N HIS A 728 -29.14 -16.01 -16.19
CA HIS A 728 -30.22 -16.28 -15.23
C HIS A 728 -29.77 -17.02 -13.97
N ILE A 729 -28.46 -17.23 -13.77
CA ILE A 729 -27.92 -17.76 -12.52
C ILE A 729 -28.03 -16.69 -11.44
N GLU A 730 -28.74 -16.99 -10.35
CA GLU A 730 -28.83 -16.14 -9.15
C GLU A 730 -27.60 -16.33 -8.24
N ASN A 731 -27.08 -15.24 -7.68
CA ASN A 731 -26.05 -15.25 -6.63
C ASN A 731 -26.68 -15.20 -5.21
N PHE A 732 -25.88 -14.93 -4.17
CA PHE A 732 -26.37 -14.77 -2.80
C PHE A 732 -26.52 -13.30 -2.34
N GLU A 733 -26.44 -12.34 -3.26
CA GLU A 733 -26.74 -10.92 -3.02
C GLU A 733 -28.26 -10.70 -3.20
N PRO A 734 -28.99 -10.21 -2.18
CA PRO A 734 -30.45 -10.07 -2.25
C PRO A 734 -30.86 -8.96 -3.24
N LEU A 735 -31.84 -9.24 -4.09
CA LEU A 735 -32.31 -8.29 -5.11
C LEU A 735 -32.97 -7.01 -4.55
N PHE A 736 -33.39 -7.00 -3.27
CA PHE A 736 -34.03 -5.86 -2.60
C PHE A 736 -33.62 -5.76 -1.12
N ASP A 737 -33.50 -4.53 -0.60
CA ASP A 737 -33.27 -4.28 0.83
C ASP A 737 -34.54 -4.59 1.65
N LEU A 738 -34.38 -5.29 2.77
CA LEU A 738 -35.49 -5.70 3.65
C LEU A 738 -36.24 -4.53 4.31
N ASP A 739 -35.68 -3.31 4.33
CA ASP A 739 -36.31 -2.12 4.91
C ASP A 739 -37.49 -1.58 4.07
N ASP A 740 -37.56 -1.91 2.77
CA ASP A 740 -38.67 -1.53 1.87
C ASP A 740 -39.91 -2.42 2.05
N VAL A 741 -39.76 -3.63 2.58
CA VAL A 741 -40.88 -4.59 2.77
C VAL A 741 -41.59 -4.36 4.11
N LYS A 742 -42.29 -3.24 4.22
CA LYS A 742 -43.26 -3.01 5.31
C LYS A 742 -44.66 -3.48 4.92
N HIS A 743 -45.16 -4.43 5.72
CA HIS A 743 -46.50 -5.05 5.72
C HIS A 743 -46.68 -6.31 4.86
N GLY A 744 -46.43 -7.47 5.49
CA GLY A 744 -46.80 -8.81 5.03
C GLY A 744 -46.59 -9.81 6.18
N GLU A 745 -47.52 -10.76 6.36
CA GLU A 745 -47.54 -11.71 7.48
C GLU A 745 -46.56 -12.87 7.26
N ASP A 746 -45.79 -13.24 8.30
CA ASP A 746 -45.23 -14.57 8.63
C ASP A 746 -44.95 -15.56 7.46
N ASP A 747 -44.16 -15.15 6.47
CA ASP A 747 -43.57 -16.05 5.47
C ASP A 747 -42.04 -15.93 5.49
N GLU A 748 -41.33 -17.04 5.71
CA GLU A 748 -39.86 -17.11 5.61
C GLU A 748 -39.44 -17.19 4.14
N GLY A 749 -39.88 -16.20 3.36
CA GLY A 749 -39.65 -16.10 1.93
C GLY A 749 -38.17 -16.03 1.60
N ILE A 750 -37.68 -17.00 0.83
CA ILE A 750 -36.34 -16.97 0.24
C ILE A 750 -36.30 -15.78 -0.71
N VAL A 751 -35.53 -14.75 -0.33
CA VAL A 751 -35.28 -13.58 -1.19
C VAL A 751 -34.47 -14.06 -2.40
N PRO A 752 -34.95 -13.86 -3.65
CA PRO A 752 -34.19 -14.23 -4.84
C PRO A 752 -32.86 -13.47 -4.91
N GLY A 753 -31.86 -14.14 -5.47
CA GLY A 753 -30.55 -13.55 -5.72
C GLY A 753 -30.58 -12.56 -6.89
N THR A 754 -29.61 -11.67 -6.96
CA THR A 754 -29.38 -10.89 -8.19
C THR A 754 -28.84 -11.80 -9.29
N THR A 755 -29.27 -11.57 -10.54
CA THR A 755 -28.71 -12.24 -11.72
C THR A 755 -27.72 -11.31 -12.46
N PRO A 756 -26.89 -11.83 -13.39
CA PRO A 756 -26.08 -11.01 -14.28
C PRO A 756 -26.90 -10.00 -15.11
N LEU A 757 -28.19 -10.28 -15.35
CA LEU A 757 -29.08 -9.38 -16.08
C LEU A 757 -29.49 -8.17 -15.24
N ASP A 758 -29.75 -8.37 -13.94
CA ASP A 758 -30.10 -7.31 -13.00
C ASP A 758 -28.88 -6.42 -12.68
N MET A 759 -27.69 -7.03 -12.61
CA MET A 759 -26.41 -6.34 -12.43
C MET A 759 -25.92 -5.57 -13.69
N ALA A 760 -26.65 -5.53 -14.79
CA ALA A 760 -26.18 -4.98 -16.06
C ALA A 760 -26.03 -3.44 -16.04
N ALA A 761 -24.85 -2.94 -15.68
CA ALA A 761 -24.58 -1.51 -15.46
C ALA A 761 -24.71 -0.61 -16.72
N ASN A 762 -24.83 -1.18 -17.92
CA ASN A 762 -24.99 -0.45 -19.18
C ASN A 762 -26.06 -1.13 -20.05
N CYS A 763 -26.90 -0.34 -20.74
CA CYS A 763 -27.92 -0.87 -21.66
C CYS A 763 -27.34 -1.77 -22.76
N GLU A 764 -26.13 -1.47 -23.25
CA GLU A 764 -25.43 -2.32 -24.23
C GLU A 764 -25.14 -3.73 -23.67
N VAL A 765 -24.86 -3.86 -22.37
CA VAL A 765 -24.67 -5.17 -21.72
C VAL A 765 -26.00 -5.89 -21.58
N TYR A 766 -27.04 -5.22 -21.08
CA TYR A 766 -28.38 -5.79 -20.98
C TYR A 766 -28.88 -6.32 -22.35
N ASP A 767 -28.61 -5.59 -23.42
CA ASP A 767 -28.92 -5.98 -24.80
C ASP A 767 -28.14 -7.22 -25.26
N ILE A 768 -26.86 -7.35 -24.92
CA ILE A 768 -26.04 -8.55 -25.18
C ILE A 768 -26.56 -9.75 -24.39
N LEU A 769 -26.87 -9.58 -23.10
CA LEU A 769 -27.34 -10.66 -22.22
C LEU A 769 -28.72 -11.19 -22.65
N THR A 770 -29.63 -10.29 -23.07
CA THR A 770 -30.93 -10.64 -23.66
C THR A 770 -30.85 -11.17 -25.11
N GLY A 771 -29.65 -11.30 -25.68
CA GLY A 771 -29.42 -11.98 -26.94
C GLY A 771 -29.57 -11.13 -28.20
N LYS A 772 -29.55 -9.79 -28.09
CA LYS A 772 -29.33 -8.94 -29.27
C LYS A 772 -27.87 -9.13 -29.75
N PRO A 773 -27.60 -9.12 -31.06
CA PRO A 773 -26.23 -9.23 -31.55
C PRO A 773 -25.40 -8.03 -31.09
N TYR A 774 -24.14 -8.27 -30.70
CA TYR A 774 -23.19 -7.21 -30.39
C TYR A 774 -22.85 -6.40 -31.66
N GLU A 775 -23.56 -5.29 -31.86
CA GLU A 775 -23.18 -4.27 -32.81
C GLU A 775 -21.96 -3.52 -32.24
N SER A 776 -20.77 -3.87 -32.71
CA SER A 776 -19.54 -3.14 -32.36
C SER A 776 -19.71 -1.67 -32.73
N ALA A 777 -19.72 -0.79 -31.73
CA ALA A 777 -19.79 0.65 -31.92
C ALA A 777 -18.78 1.09 -32.99
N VAL A 778 -19.30 1.59 -34.11
CA VAL A 778 -18.47 2.04 -35.24
C VAL A 778 -17.76 3.31 -34.82
N VAL A 779 -16.48 3.17 -34.45
CA VAL A 779 -15.57 4.29 -34.29
C VAL A 779 -15.62 5.08 -35.60
N SER A 780 -16.02 6.35 -35.52
CA SER A 780 -16.44 7.15 -36.67
C SER A 780 -15.46 7.07 -37.83
N GLU A 781 -15.93 6.56 -38.98
CA GLU A 781 -15.10 6.17 -40.14
C GLU A 781 -14.53 7.37 -40.93
N ASP A 782 -14.48 8.56 -40.31
CA ASP A 782 -14.11 9.85 -40.91
C ASP A 782 -12.61 10.21 -40.77
N LEU A 783 -11.82 9.43 -40.03
CA LEU A 783 -10.39 9.71 -39.78
C LEU A 783 -9.39 8.61 -40.16
N LEU A 784 -9.85 7.53 -40.81
CA LEU A 784 -8.98 6.65 -41.58
C LEU A 784 -9.38 6.75 -43.06
N THR A 785 -8.49 7.31 -43.88
CA THR A 785 -8.76 7.52 -45.31
C THR A 785 -8.95 6.19 -46.04
N GLN A 786 -10.21 5.85 -46.36
CA GLN A 786 -10.57 4.63 -47.07
C GLN A 786 -9.67 4.39 -48.31
N GLY A 787 -9.14 3.17 -48.42
CA GLY A 787 -8.21 2.79 -49.47
C GLY A 787 -8.81 2.98 -50.87
N ARG A 788 -8.05 3.58 -51.80
CA ARG A 788 -8.50 3.91 -53.18
C ARG A 788 -8.76 2.70 -54.10
N LEU A 789 -8.96 1.49 -53.56
CA LEU A 789 -9.19 0.25 -54.31
C LEU A 789 -10.59 0.18 -54.97
N ARG A 790 -11.56 0.99 -54.53
CA ARG A 790 -12.83 1.24 -55.26
C ARG A 790 -12.62 1.83 -56.67
N GLY A 791 -11.44 2.37 -56.99
CA GLY A 791 -11.11 2.89 -58.32
C GLY A 791 -10.74 1.83 -59.37
N LEU A 792 -10.78 0.53 -59.03
CA LEU A 792 -10.52 -0.58 -59.96
C LEU A 792 -11.83 -1.28 -60.31
N ASN A 793 -12.18 -1.25 -61.61
CA ASN A 793 -13.36 -1.93 -62.15
C ASN A 793 -13.36 -3.43 -61.78
N GLU A 794 -14.55 -3.96 -61.51
CA GLU A 794 -14.73 -5.35 -61.06
C GLU A 794 -14.18 -6.38 -62.05
N SER A 795 -14.28 -6.11 -63.36
CA SER A 795 -13.66 -6.90 -64.41
C SER A 795 -12.13 -6.93 -64.34
N SER A 796 -11.49 -5.85 -63.88
CA SER A 796 -10.05 -5.78 -63.64
C SER A 796 -9.64 -6.45 -62.33
N LYS A 797 -10.46 -6.35 -61.26
CA LYS A 797 -10.26 -7.16 -60.04
C LYS A 797 -10.31 -8.66 -60.36
N MET A 798 -11.30 -9.11 -61.14
CA MET A 798 -11.43 -10.51 -61.58
C MET A 798 -10.24 -11.00 -62.44
N GLN A 799 -9.67 -10.14 -63.29
CA GLN A 799 -8.44 -10.48 -64.03
C GLN A 799 -7.21 -10.59 -63.10
N LEU A 800 -7.12 -9.71 -62.10
CA LEU A 800 -6.03 -9.73 -61.12
C LEU A 800 -6.08 -10.98 -60.23
N TYR A 801 -7.26 -11.37 -59.74
CA TYR A 801 -7.47 -12.61 -59.00
C TYR A 801 -6.99 -13.82 -59.81
N LYS A 802 -7.43 -13.92 -61.07
CA LYS A 802 -7.09 -15.03 -61.97
C LYS A 802 -5.59 -15.17 -62.26
N LEU A 803 -4.83 -14.07 -62.28
CA LEU A 803 -3.38 -14.12 -62.41
C LEU A 803 -2.69 -14.56 -61.11
N LEU A 804 -3.13 -14.04 -59.96
CA LEU A 804 -2.54 -14.36 -58.65
C LEU A 804 -2.85 -15.78 -58.14
N GLU A 805 -3.87 -16.43 -58.71
CA GLU A 805 -4.21 -17.85 -58.50
C GLU A 805 -3.44 -18.82 -59.40
N LEU A 806 -2.63 -18.35 -60.35
CA LEU A 806 -1.72 -19.23 -61.09
C LEU A 806 -0.60 -19.73 -60.15
N PRO A 807 -0.27 -21.04 -60.15
CA PRO A 807 0.67 -21.65 -59.20
C PRO A 807 2.15 -21.41 -59.58
N ASP A 808 2.53 -20.16 -59.83
CA ASP A 808 3.94 -19.75 -59.92
C ASP A 808 4.51 -19.57 -58.48
N PRO A 809 5.57 -20.30 -58.09
CA PRO A 809 6.12 -20.24 -56.73
C PRO A 809 6.70 -18.88 -56.32
N LYS A 810 6.96 -17.96 -57.27
CA LYS A 810 7.44 -16.59 -56.99
C LYS A 810 6.37 -15.51 -57.14
N LYS A 811 5.29 -15.79 -57.88
CA LYS A 811 4.27 -14.78 -58.26
C LYS A 811 2.88 -14.99 -57.66
N ASN A 812 2.65 -16.12 -57.00
CA ASN A 812 1.37 -16.44 -56.34
C ASN A 812 0.96 -15.42 -55.25
N TRP A 813 -0.34 -15.42 -54.96
CA TRP A 813 -0.98 -14.63 -53.92
C TRP A 813 -0.35 -14.75 -52.51
N SER A 814 0.22 -15.90 -52.12
CA SER A 814 0.75 -16.09 -50.75
C SER A 814 2.09 -15.38 -50.51
N THR A 815 2.88 -15.20 -51.58
CA THR A 815 4.05 -14.31 -51.60
C THR A 815 3.62 -12.84 -51.55
N LEU A 816 2.53 -12.47 -52.23
CA LEU A 816 1.94 -11.14 -52.14
C LEU A 816 1.45 -10.84 -50.71
N ALA A 817 0.83 -11.82 -50.03
CA ALA A 817 0.41 -11.68 -48.63
C ALA A 817 1.58 -11.31 -47.71
N GLN A 818 2.72 -12.00 -47.85
CA GLN A 818 3.93 -11.73 -47.09
C GLN A 818 4.50 -10.34 -47.41
N LYS A 819 4.47 -9.92 -48.68
CA LYS A 819 4.93 -8.58 -49.11
C LYS A 819 4.03 -7.43 -48.66
N LEU A 820 2.73 -7.69 -48.45
CA LEU A 820 1.75 -6.73 -47.93
C LEU A 820 1.57 -6.81 -46.40
N GLY A 821 2.43 -7.53 -45.68
CA GLY A 821 2.36 -7.69 -44.22
C GLY A 821 1.30 -8.69 -43.72
N LEU A 822 0.32 -9.04 -44.53
CA LEU A 822 -0.75 -10.01 -44.23
C LEU A 822 -0.29 -11.49 -44.20
N GLY A 823 1.02 -11.76 -44.20
CA GLY A 823 1.60 -13.10 -44.32
C GLY A 823 1.19 -14.08 -43.20
N ILE A 824 0.77 -13.58 -42.04
CA ILE A 824 0.24 -14.36 -40.91
C ILE A 824 -1.10 -15.04 -41.28
N LEU A 825 -1.93 -14.35 -42.06
CA LEU A 825 -3.26 -14.82 -42.46
C LEU A 825 -3.24 -15.82 -43.62
N ASN A 826 -2.06 -16.14 -44.19
CA ASN A 826 -1.92 -17.09 -45.30
C ASN A 826 -2.62 -18.43 -45.06
N ASN A 827 -2.59 -18.95 -43.82
CA ASN A 827 -3.25 -20.23 -43.51
C ASN A 827 -4.78 -20.11 -43.54
N ALA A 828 -5.36 -18.97 -43.13
CA ALA A 828 -6.79 -18.70 -43.26
C ALA A 828 -7.18 -18.50 -44.73
N PHE A 829 -6.38 -17.72 -45.49
CA PHE A 829 -6.60 -17.51 -46.91
C PHE A 829 -6.52 -18.82 -47.74
N ARG A 830 -5.66 -19.78 -47.35
CA ARG A 830 -5.60 -21.13 -48.00
C ARG A 830 -6.89 -21.95 -47.86
N LEU A 831 -7.72 -21.65 -46.87
CA LEU A 831 -9.00 -22.33 -46.63
C LEU A 831 -10.18 -21.67 -47.37
N SER A 832 -9.95 -20.52 -48.01
CA SER A 832 -10.94 -19.86 -48.87
C SER A 832 -11.04 -20.55 -50.24
N PRO A 833 -12.24 -20.65 -50.85
CA PRO A 833 -12.39 -21.11 -52.23
C PRO A 833 -11.75 -20.18 -53.28
N CYS A 834 -11.47 -18.91 -52.94
CA CYS A 834 -10.78 -17.95 -53.81
C CYS A 834 -9.73 -17.15 -53.01
N PRO A 835 -8.56 -17.75 -52.70
CA PRO A 835 -7.57 -17.14 -51.81
C PRO A 835 -7.06 -15.77 -52.25
N SER A 836 -6.91 -15.54 -53.55
CA SER A 836 -6.42 -14.24 -54.08
C SER A 836 -7.44 -13.12 -53.87
N LYS A 837 -8.73 -13.46 -54.00
CA LYS A 837 -9.83 -12.54 -53.70
C LYS A 837 -9.89 -12.23 -52.21
N THR A 838 -9.96 -13.25 -51.35
CA THR A 838 -10.05 -13.05 -49.90
C THR A 838 -8.87 -12.23 -49.36
N LEU A 839 -7.65 -12.43 -49.89
CA LEU A 839 -6.48 -11.62 -49.56
C LEU A 839 -6.66 -10.14 -49.91
N LEU A 840 -7.08 -9.83 -51.14
CA LEU A 840 -7.21 -8.44 -51.59
C LEU A 840 -8.40 -7.73 -50.95
N ASP A 841 -9.50 -8.45 -50.70
CA ASP A 841 -10.66 -7.94 -49.99
C ASP A 841 -10.30 -7.64 -48.52
N ASN A 842 -9.50 -8.50 -47.86
CA ASN A 842 -8.95 -8.20 -46.52
C ASN A 842 -7.94 -7.04 -46.53
N TYR A 843 -7.15 -6.90 -47.59
CA TYR A 843 -6.23 -5.77 -47.75
C TYR A 843 -6.96 -4.43 -47.97
N GLU A 844 -8.10 -4.44 -48.68
CA GLU A 844 -9.00 -3.30 -48.86
C GLU A 844 -9.66 -2.89 -47.54
N VAL A 845 -10.14 -3.86 -46.74
CA VAL A 845 -10.65 -3.64 -45.37
C VAL A 845 -9.54 -3.17 -44.42
N SER A 846 -8.30 -3.59 -44.62
CA SER A 846 -7.12 -3.12 -43.86
C SER A 846 -6.65 -1.71 -44.26
N GLY A 847 -7.37 -1.00 -45.14
CA GLY A 847 -7.04 0.35 -45.60
C GLY A 847 -5.89 0.45 -46.61
N GLY A 848 -5.42 -0.68 -47.14
CA GLY A 848 -4.24 -0.74 -48.00
C GLY A 848 -4.38 0.03 -49.32
N THR A 849 -3.30 0.69 -49.77
CA THR A 849 -3.35 1.53 -50.98
C THR A 849 -2.99 0.78 -52.26
N VAL A 850 -3.52 1.29 -53.39
CA VAL A 850 -3.16 0.83 -54.74
C VAL A 850 -1.67 1.06 -55.06
N GLN A 851 -1.04 2.07 -54.45
CA GLN A 851 0.37 2.37 -54.68
C GLN A 851 1.29 1.33 -54.03
N GLU A 852 0.97 0.91 -52.81
CA GLU A 852 1.66 -0.18 -52.10
C GLU A 852 1.43 -1.53 -52.78
N LEU A 853 0.21 -1.80 -53.26
CA LEU A 853 -0.08 -2.98 -54.07
C LEU A 853 0.77 -3.04 -55.35
N ILE A 854 0.88 -1.93 -56.09
CA ILE A 854 1.77 -1.83 -57.25
C ILE A 854 3.25 -2.00 -56.83
N ALA A 855 3.66 -1.45 -55.69
CA ALA A 855 5.04 -1.59 -55.20
C ALA A 855 5.38 -3.04 -54.82
N ALA A 856 4.46 -3.77 -54.19
CA ALA A 856 4.61 -5.18 -53.87
C ALA A 856 4.64 -6.05 -55.14
N LEU A 857 3.74 -5.82 -56.09
CA LEU A 857 3.74 -6.51 -57.38
C LEU A 857 5.00 -6.23 -58.22
N ARG A 858 5.58 -5.02 -58.10
CA ARG A 858 6.90 -4.69 -58.69
C ARG A 858 8.04 -5.46 -58.03
N GLN A 859 8.01 -5.65 -56.70
CA GLN A 859 8.98 -6.51 -55.99
C GLN A 859 8.82 -8.02 -56.32
N MET A 860 7.79 -8.41 -57.06
CA MET A 860 7.52 -9.78 -57.53
C MET A 860 7.67 -9.91 -59.06
N ASP A 861 8.19 -8.88 -59.75
CA ASP A 861 8.32 -8.81 -61.21
C ASP A 861 7.04 -9.17 -61.98
N HIS A 862 5.86 -8.85 -61.42
CA HIS A 862 4.56 -9.25 -61.99
C HIS A 862 3.97 -8.13 -62.86
N THR A 863 4.66 -7.83 -63.97
CA THR A 863 4.35 -6.74 -64.92
C THR A 863 2.91 -6.75 -65.42
N GLU A 864 2.38 -7.90 -65.84
CA GLU A 864 1.01 -8.05 -66.35
C GLU A 864 -0.06 -7.57 -65.36
N ALA A 865 0.10 -7.89 -64.07
CA ALA A 865 -0.80 -7.45 -63.00
C ALA A 865 -0.75 -5.92 -62.81
N ILE A 866 0.44 -5.32 -62.95
CA ILE A 866 0.64 -3.87 -62.89
C ILE A 866 0.02 -3.18 -64.10
N GLU A 867 0.19 -3.73 -65.30
CA GLU A 867 -0.43 -3.21 -66.53
C GLU A 867 -1.96 -3.23 -66.46
N ILE A 868 -2.57 -4.29 -65.93
CA ILE A 868 -4.03 -4.35 -65.71
C ILE A 868 -4.49 -3.26 -64.75
N ILE A 869 -3.80 -3.07 -63.62
CA ILE A 869 -4.12 -2.01 -62.64
C ILE A 869 -3.95 -0.61 -63.28
N GLN A 870 -2.85 -0.37 -64.00
CA GLN A 870 -2.61 0.92 -64.67
C GLN A 870 -3.60 1.20 -65.80
N LYS A 871 -4.01 0.17 -66.56
CA LYS A 871 -5.01 0.26 -67.63
C LYS A 871 -6.42 0.48 -67.10
N ALA A 872 -6.78 -0.12 -65.96
CA ALA A 872 -8.03 0.17 -65.27
C ALA A 872 -8.10 1.63 -64.81
N LEU A 873 -7.00 2.14 -64.23
CA LEU A 873 -6.90 3.53 -63.80
C LEU A 873 -6.95 4.52 -64.97
N SER A 874 -6.31 4.23 -66.12
CA SER A 874 -6.36 5.14 -67.28
C SER A 874 -7.70 5.13 -68.02
N ILE A 875 -8.43 4.01 -68.04
CA ILE A 875 -9.81 3.93 -68.58
C ILE A 875 -10.81 4.79 -67.78
N SER A 876 -10.50 5.15 -66.53
CA SER A 876 -11.30 6.12 -65.77
C SER A 876 -11.16 7.58 -66.25
N GLN A 877 -10.29 7.86 -67.23
CA GLN A 877 -9.97 9.23 -67.69
C GLN A 877 -10.14 9.37 -69.22
N ASN A 878 -11.34 9.84 -69.62
CA ASN A 878 -11.83 10.12 -70.99
C ASN A 878 -12.38 8.90 -71.78
N PRO A 879 -13.32 9.08 -72.74
CA PRO A 879 -13.79 10.35 -73.33
C PRO A 879 -15.31 10.64 -73.34
N SER A 880 -15.60 11.91 -73.64
CA SER A 880 -16.86 12.62 -73.95
C SER A 880 -17.90 11.97 -74.88
N HIS A 881 -19.16 12.47 -74.84
CA HIS A 881 -19.76 13.13 -76.03
C HIS A 881 -21.03 14.00 -75.75
N LEU A 882 -21.27 14.95 -76.68
CA LEU A 882 -22.53 15.69 -77.00
C LEU A 882 -23.00 16.90 -76.13
N GLU A 883 -22.62 18.08 -76.64
CA GLU A 883 -23.50 19.19 -77.09
C GLU A 883 -24.19 20.20 -76.12
N ASP A 884 -23.77 21.46 -76.33
CA ASP A 884 -24.55 22.69 -76.47
C ASP A 884 -25.37 23.35 -75.33
N ASN A 885 -24.82 24.50 -74.90
CA ASN A 885 -25.49 25.81 -74.92
C ASN A 885 -26.91 25.94 -74.33
N THR A 886 -27.02 26.53 -73.13
CA THR A 886 -27.62 27.89 -73.03
C THR A 886 -27.39 28.64 -71.70
N ALA A 887 -27.10 29.93 -71.85
CA ALA A 887 -27.59 31.06 -71.03
C ALA A 887 -27.34 31.16 -69.50
N LYS A 888 -26.60 32.23 -69.13
CA LYS A 888 -26.77 33.10 -67.94
C LYS A 888 -26.53 32.50 -66.55
N GLY A 889 -25.40 32.86 -65.95
CA GLY A 889 -25.24 32.90 -64.48
C GLY A 889 -25.45 34.31 -63.91
N LEU A 890 -25.35 34.46 -62.59
CA LEU A 890 -24.94 35.72 -61.96
C LEU A 890 -24.26 35.48 -60.59
N GLN A 891 -23.67 36.55 -60.08
CA GLN A 891 -22.75 36.71 -58.96
C GLN A 891 -23.21 36.19 -57.59
N SER A 892 -22.21 36.05 -56.71
CA SER A 892 -22.33 36.17 -55.25
C SER A 892 -23.18 37.40 -54.84
N SER A 893 -23.87 37.40 -53.69
CA SER A 893 -23.30 37.64 -52.35
C SER A 893 -24.48 37.71 -51.31
N PRO A 894 -24.32 38.05 -50.00
CA PRO A 894 -24.77 37.11 -48.97
C PRO A 894 -25.89 37.66 -48.02
N PRO A 895 -25.75 37.87 -46.67
CA PRO A 895 -26.80 37.42 -45.74
C PRO A 895 -27.48 38.51 -44.89
N THR A 896 -28.74 38.28 -44.46
CA THR A 896 -29.26 38.92 -43.23
C THR A 896 -30.38 38.15 -42.52
N PHE A 897 -30.44 38.33 -41.19
CA PHE A 897 -31.48 37.85 -40.28
C PHE A 897 -32.80 38.64 -40.38
N ALA A 898 -33.94 37.97 -40.17
CA ALA A 898 -35.10 38.55 -39.48
C ALA A 898 -36.08 37.48 -38.93
N LYS A 899 -36.39 37.56 -37.61
CA LYS A 899 -37.75 37.69 -36.98
C LYS A 899 -38.92 36.79 -37.46
N ARG A 900 -39.84 36.30 -36.59
CA ARG A 900 -39.97 36.28 -35.11
C ARG A 900 -41.16 35.37 -34.71
N GLU A 901 -41.49 35.35 -33.41
CA GLU A 901 -42.77 34.93 -32.80
C GLU A 901 -43.09 33.41 -32.78
N THR A 902 -43.87 32.84 -31.85
CA THR A 902 -43.91 32.80 -30.35
C THR A 902 -45.24 32.14 -29.94
N GLY A 903 -45.29 31.41 -28.82
CA GLY A 903 -46.48 30.68 -28.33
C GLY A 903 -46.20 29.17 -28.25
N GLU A 904 -45.58 28.62 -27.20
CA GLU A 904 -46.03 28.48 -25.80
C GLU A 904 -47.16 27.45 -25.59
N LEU A 905 -46.85 26.33 -24.91
CA LEU A 905 -47.45 25.95 -23.61
C LEU A 905 -46.94 24.56 -23.11
N TYR A 906 -46.21 24.59 -21.98
CA TYR A 906 -46.12 23.62 -20.87
C TYR A 906 -46.46 22.12 -21.11
N ASN A 907 -45.58 21.17 -20.79
CA ASN A 907 -45.36 20.79 -19.37
C ASN A 907 -43.99 20.14 -19.03
N SER A 908 -43.58 20.36 -17.77
CA SER A 908 -42.61 19.64 -16.91
C SER A 908 -42.21 18.20 -17.32
N ARG A 909 -40.94 17.74 -17.32
CA ARG A 909 -39.81 17.96 -16.37
C ARG A 909 -40.10 17.64 -14.90
N PHE A 910 -39.96 16.37 -14.54
CA PHE A 910 -39.15 15.98 -13.38
C PHE A 910 -37.76 15.58 -13.90
N GLN A 911 -36.70 15.82 -13.13
CA GLN A 911 -35.36 15.34 -13.42
C GLN A 911 -34.52 15.34 -12.13
N ASP A 912 -34.76 14.34 -11.31
CA ASP A 912 -33.96 14.06 -10.12
C ASP A 912 -32.52 13.72 -10.52
N THR A 913 -31.56 14.20 -9.74
CA THR A 913 -30.12 14.03 -10.00
C THR A 913 -29.40 13.44 -8.80
N GLU A 914 -29.87 12.25 -8.39
CA GLU A 914 -29.06 11.34 -7.59
C GLU A 914 -27.82 10.93 -8.41
N SER A 915 -26.60 11.18 -7.94
CA SER A 915 -25.95 10.70 -6.71
C SER A 915 -25.18 9.38 -6.93
N MET A 916 -24.30 9.37 -7.93
CA MET A 916 -23.19 8.43 -7.99
C MET A 916 -22.29 8.64 -6.75
N CYS A 917 -22.37 7.71 -5.80
CA CYS A 917 -21.49 7.67 -4.63
C CYS A 917 -20.21 6.91 -4.97
N ASP A 918 -19.09 7.63 -4.96
CA ASP A 918 -17.75 7.07 -5.19
C ASP A 918 -17.30 6.21 -4.00
N SER A 919 -17.34 4.89 -4.17
CA SER A 919 -16.94 3.88 -3.19
C SER A 919 -15.41 3.69 -3.19
N GLY A 920 -14.71 4.59 -2.50
CA GLY A 920 -13.25 4.68 -2.54
C GLY A 920 -12.49 3.44 -2.05
N VAL A 921 -12.05 2.60 -2.99
CA VAL A 921 -10.99 1.59 -2.83
C VAL A 921 -9.81 1.97 -3.74
N GLU A 922 -9.13 3.08 -3.45
CA GLU A 922 -7.97 3.55 -4.22
C GLU A 922 -6.71 2.69 -4.00
N THR A 923 -6.58 1.61 -4.76
CA THR A 923 -5.30 0.89 -4.93
C THR A 923 -4.32 1.77 -5.74
N SER A 924 -3.34 2.35 -5.05
CA SER A 924 -2.51 3.44 -5.59
C SER A 924 -1.40 2.97 -6.54
N PHE A 925 -1.72 2.75 -7.83
CA PHE A 925 -0.71 2.62 -8.90
C PHE A 925 -0.98 3.54 -10.11
N ARG A 926 -0.38 4.74 -10.09
CA ARG A 926 -0.14 5.52 -11.32
C ARG A 926 1.34 5.86 -11.48
N LYS A 927 1.93 5.25 -12.50
CA LYS A 927 3.30 5.47 -12.96
C LYS A 927 3.39 6.83 -13.65
N LEU A 928 4.29 7.70 -13.20
CA LEU A 928 4.54 8.98 -13.86
C LEU A 928 5.28 8.77 -15.19
N SER A 929 4.72 9.30 -16.28
CA SER A 929 5.40 9.45 -17.57
C SER A 929 5.22 10.88 -18.07
N PHE A 930 5.92 11.83 -17.45
CA PHE A 930 5.96 13.21 -17.93
C PHE A 930 6.81 13.28 -19.20
N THR A 931 6.24 13.83 -20.27
CA THR A 931 6.96 14.16 -21.49
C THR A 931 7.87 15.36 -21.23
N TYR A 932 9.18 15.19 -21.45
CA TYR A 932 10.08 16.32 -21.64
C TYR A 932 10.54 16.34 -23.10
N SER A 933 9.98 17.27 -23.87
CA SER A 933 10.37 17.52 -25.26
C SER A 933 11.57 18.46 -25.28
N ASP A 934 12.73 17.98 -25.69
CA ASP A 934 13.87 18.84 -25.98
C ASP A 934 14.51 18.48 -27.32
N SER A 935 15.02 19.48 -28.03
CA SER A 935 15.24 19.40 -29.48
C SER A 935 16.72 19.32 -29.86
N LEU A 936 17.13 18.26 -30.57
CA LEU A 936 18.36 18.26 -31.36
C LEU A 936 18.14 17.65 -32.75
N ASN A 937 18.55 18.41 -33.76
CA ASN A 937 18.28 18.13 -35.17
C ASN A 937 19.61 18.06 -35.93
N SER A 938 20.12 16.85 -36.22
CA SER A 938 21.44 16.68 -36.86
C SER A 938 21.55 15.50 -37.84
N LYS A 939 21.13 15.76 -39.08
CA LYS A 939 21.78 15.37 -40.35
C LYS A 939 22.45 13.97 -40.44
N SER A 940 21.74 13.05 -41.12
CA SER A 940 22.22 12.25 -42.26
C SER A 940 23.64 11.64 -42.28
N SER A 941 23.73 10.32 -42.43
CA SER A 941 24.21 9.72 -43.71
C SER A 941 24.03 8.19 -43.77
N VAL A 942 24.00 7.67 -45.00
CA VAL A 942 23.88 6.27 -45.45
C VAL A 942 25.15 6.04 -46.31
N PRO A 943 25.89 4.91 -46.22
CA PRO A 943 25.57 3.77 -47.11
C PRO A 943 26.06 2.33 -46.77
N LEU A 944 25.32 1.34 -47.31
CA LEU A 944 25.75 0.06 -47.94
C LEU A 944 26.79 -0.87 -47.23
N SER A 945 26.68 -2.20 -47.16
CA SER A 945 25.97 -3.22 -47.96
C SER A 945 26.51 -4.65 -47.67
N LYS A 946 25.98 -5.65 -48.40
CA LYS A 946 26.56 -6.98 -48.75
C LYS A 946 26.50 -8.15 -47.75
N MET A 947 25.39 -8.87 -47.88
CA MET A 947 25.32 -10.32 -48.18
C MET A 947 26.64 -11.07 -48.45
N THR A 948 26.77 -12.28 -47.88
CA THR A 948 26.86 -13.62 -48.55
C THR A 948 27.10 -14.68 -47.43
N LEU A 949 26.92 -16.01 -47.54
CA LEU A 949 26.42 -16.93 -48.59
C LEU A 949 25.96 -18.27 -47.91
N GLY A 950 25.32 -19.17 -48.68
CA GLY A 950 25.59 -20.62 -48.55
C GLY A 950 24.58 -21.50 -47.80
N TYR A 951 23.63 -22.09 -48.55
CA TYR A 951 22.87 -23.29 -48.15
C TYR A 951 23.67 -24.58 -48.47
N GLY A 952 23.38 -25.68 -47.77
CA GLY A 952 23.90 -27.04 -48.06
C GLY A 952 23.59 -28.04 -46.93
N ARG A 953 22.45 -28.74 -46.79
CA ARG A 953 21.53 -29.47 -47.69
C ARG A 953 21.69 -31.00 -47.53
N GLU A 954 20.59 -31.67 -47.14
CA GLU A 954 20.27 -33.10 -47.35
C GLU A 954 21.12 -34.18 -46.61
N SER A 955 20.62 -35.38 -46.30
CA SER A 955 19.34 -36.08 -46.59
C SER A 955 19.00 -37.09 -45.45
N SER A 956 17.74 -37.28 -45.01
CA SER A 956 16.79 -38.38 -45.39
C SER A 956 17.18 -39.81 -44.88
N VAL A 957 16.28 -40.77 -44.58
CA VAL A 957 14.80 -40.84 -44.50
C VAL A 957 14.37 -42.18 -43.82
N GLN A 958 13.06 -42.36 -43.50
CA GLN A 958 12.40 -43.64 -43.10
C GLN A 958 12.73 -44.20 -41.69
N SER A 959 11.84 -44.94 -41.00
CA SER A 959 10.52 -45.48 -41.40
C SER A 959 9.48 -45.55 -40.27
N ASN A 960 8.20 -45.55 -40.66
CA ASN A 960 7.00 -45.86 -39.85
C ASN A 960 7.01 -47.36 -39.41
N TYR A 961 6.21 -47.88 -38.46
CA TYR A 961 4.74 -48.01 -38.53
C TYR A 961 4.07 -48.51 -37.22
N ILE A 962 2.89 -47.95 -36.90
CA ILE A 962 1.65 -48.53 -36.31
C ILE A 962 1.71 -49.81 -35.44
N ALA A 963 1.10 -49.74 -34.23
CA ALA A 963 -0.06 -50.58 -33.84
C ALA A 963 -0.70 -50.12 -32.51
N ASN A 964 -2.04 -50.09 -32.48
CA ASN A 964 -2.96 -49.87 -31.34
C ASN A 964 -2.82 -48.55 -30.56
#